data_AF-A0A2X1PLG9-F1
#
_entry.id   AF-A0A2X1PLG9-F1
#
_cell.length_a   1.000
_cell.length_b   1.000
_cell.length_c   1.000
_cell.angle_alpha   90.00
_cell.angle_beta   90.00
_cell.angle_gamma   90.00
#
_symmetry.space_group_name_H-M   'P 1'
#
loop_
_entity.id
_entity.type
_entity.pdbx_description
1 polymer ?
#
loop_
_entity_poly.entity_id
_entity_poly.type
_entity_poly.pdbx_seq_one_letter_code
_entity_poly.pdbx_strand_id
1 'polypeptide(L)'
;MKAIKNITLLLSKAYQRGYNDLPYIDQDWLIEHREGVIILSGGTQGDVGKKLLKENVAEIESAVAFYQEFFADHFYLALTRTGKPDEERYIQAALKLAKSHGLPLVATNDVMFLKSDDFEAHEIRVAIHDGYTLDDPKRPKYYTSQQYFRSEDEMCKLFADIPSALENTLLIAQRCSVTLRLGQYFLPQFPTGDLSTEDFLVQKSKEGLEERLAFLFPDEKVRLEKRPKYDERLQVELDVINQMGFPGYFLIVMEFIQWSKDNDIPVGPGRGSGAGSLVAYALKITDLDPLEFDLLFERFLNPERVSMPDFDVDFCMDGRDRVIEHVAETYGRGAVSQIITFGTMAAKAVIRDVGRVLGHPYGFVDRISKLIPLDPGMTLAKAFEAEPQLQTAYDSDEEVQALIDMARKLEGVTRNAGKHAGGVVISPTLITDFSPLYCDNEGLHPVTHFDKNDVEYAGLVKFDFLGLRTLTIIKWALDMINVRMVREGKPRVDIAAIPLDDPESFELLKRAETTAVFQLESRGMKDLIKRLQPDCFEDIIALVALFRPGPLQSGMVDNFIDRKHGREEVSYPDAEYQHESLKPILEPTYGIILYQEQVMQIAQVLAGYTLGGADLLRRAMGEKETRGNGKAAFCV
;
A
#
# COMPACT_ATOMS: atom_id res chain seq x y z
N MET A 1 -3.42 24.79 -10.88
CA MET A 1 -2.44 23.72 -11.20
C MET A 1 -0.99 24.14 -10.97
N LYS A 2 -0.52 25.33 -11.41
CA LYS A 2 0.89 25.73 -11.24
C LYS A 2 1.35 25.84 -9.78
N ALA A 3 0.52 26.38 -8.89
CA ALA A 3 0.82 26.53 -7.46
C ALA A 3 1.20 25.20 -6.78
N ILE A 4 0.35 24.17 -6.92
CA ILE A 4 0.60 22.87 -6.28
C ILE A 4 1.84 22.18 -6.87
N LYS A 5 2.07 22.29 -8.18
CA LYS A 5 3.30 21.78 -8.82
C LYS A 5 4.55 22.47 -8.25
N ASN A 6 4.52 23.78 -8.07
CA ASN A 6 5.62 24.55 -7.48
C ASN A 6 5.90 24.13 -6.03
N ILE A 7 4.86 23.97 -5.21
CA ILE A 7 4.99 23.48 -3.83
C ILE A 7 5.55 22.05 -3.80
N THR A 8 5.05 21.17 -4.67
CA THR A 8 5.54 19.80 -4.83
C THR A 8 7.02 19.76 -5.21
N LEU A 9 7.46 20.62 -6.14
CA LEU A 9 8.86 20.74 -6.53
C LEU A 9 9.73 21.28 -5.40
N LEU A 10 9.29 22.31 -4.68
CA LEU A 10 10.01 22.85 -3.53
C LEU A 10 10.22 21.80 -2.43
N LEU A 11 9.17 21.05 -2.09
CA LEU A 11 9.25 19.94 -1.12
C LEU A 11 10.23 18.87 -1.59
N SER A 12 10.11 18.44 -2.85
CA SER A 12 10.99 17.40 -3.40
C SER A 12 12.45 17.85 -3.42
N LYS A 13 12.72 19.10 -3.83
CA LYS A 13 14.07 19.69 -3.88
C LYS A 13 14.68 19.80 -2.47
N ALA A 14 13.87 20.09 -1.46
CA ALA A 14 14.31 20.16 -0.06
C ALA A 14 14.80 18.79 0.46
N TYR A 15 14.05 17.72 0.18
CA TYR A 15 14.43 16.36 0.57
C TYR A 15 15.59 15.81 -0.26
N GLN A 16 15.56 15.99 -1.59
CA GLN A 16 16.59 15.47 -2.50
C GLN A 16 17.97 16.08 -2.28
N ARG A 17 18.05 17.30 -1.73
CA ARG A 17 19.34 17.92 -1.36
C ARG A 17 20.02 17.21 -0.18
N GLY A 18 19.26 16.47 0.63
CA GLY A 18 19.70 15.98 1.93
C GLY A 18 19.60 17.04 3.02
N TYR A 19 19.58 16.57 4.27
CA TYR A 19 19.38 17.39 5.47
C TYR A 19 19.89 16.66 6.73
N ASN A 20 20.25 17.42 7.76
CA ASN A 20 20.67 16.86 9.05
C ASN A 20 19.47 16.66 9.97
N ASP A 21 18.84 17.76 10.37
CA ASP A 21 17.70 17.75 11.30
C ASP A 21 16.37 17.82 10.55
N LEU A 22 16.21 18.86 9.72
CA LEU A 22 14.98 19.12 8.96
C LEU A 22 15.30 19.51 7.51
N PRO A 23 14.46 19.09 6.55
CA PRO A 23 14.55 19.59 5.18
C PRO A 23 14.30 21.11 5.16
N TYR A 24 15.08 21.83 4.37
CA TYR A 24 15.00 23.29 4.24
C TYR A 24 14.94 23.72 2.77
N ILE A 25 14.54 24.94 2.48
CA ILE A 25 14.56 25.50 1.11
C ILE A 25 15.44 26.73 1.06
N ASP A 26 16.10 26.95 -0.08
CA ASP A 26 16.84 28.18 -0.30
C ASP A 26 15.86 29.29 -0.72
N GLN A 27 16.13 30.52 -0.28
CA GLN A 27 15.29 31.67 -0.61
C GLN A 27 15.19 31.87 -2.14
N ASP A 28 16.26 31.60 -2.89
CA ASP A 28 16.28 31.71 -4.35
C ASP A 28 15.35 30.69 -5.04
N TRP A 29 15.09 29.53 -4.41
CA TRP A 29 14.15 28.55 -4.97
C TRP A 29 12.72 29.06 -4.94
N LEU A 30 12.39 29.96 -4.01
CA LEU A 30 11.10 30.64 -4.00
C LEU A 30 10.94 31.53 -5.24
N ILE A 31 12.01 32.15 -5.74
CA ILE A 31 11.99 32.95 -6.97
C ILE A 31 11.62 32.05 -8.16
N GLU A 32 12.29 30.89 -8.27
CA GLU A 32 12.07 29.89 -9.33
C GLU A 32 10.63 29.36 -9.32
N HIS A 33 10.08 29.09 -8.13
CA HIS A 33 8.79 28.43 -7.93
C HIS A 33 7.69 29.38 -7.41
N ARG A 34 7.73 30.67 -7.76
CA ARG A 34 6.83 31.69 -7.19
C ARG A 34 5.38 31.66 -7.68
N GLU A 35 5.14 31.21 -8.91
CA GLU A 35 3.83 31.41 -9.56
C GLU A 35 2.70 30.67 -8.82
N GLY A 36 1.71 31.43 -8.35
CA GLY A 36 0.53 30.90 -7.65
C GLY A 36 0.77 30.54 -6.18
N VAL A 37 1.94 30.81 -5.61
CA VAL A 37 2.27 30.55 -4.20
C VAL A 37 1.97 31.79 -3.36
N ILE A 38 1.23 31.62 -2.26
CA ILE A 38 1.03 32.65 -1.23
C ILE A 38 1.93 32.30 -0.04
N ILE A 39 2.70 33.28 0.43
CA ILE A 39 3.63 33.14 1.56
C ILE A 39 3.05 33.85 2.77
N LEU A 40 3.01 33.13 3.88
CA LEU A 40 2.79 33.68 5.21
C LEU A 40 4.15 33.87 5.87
N SER A 41 4.39 35.03 6.48
CA SER A 41 5.72 35.42 6.95
C SER A 41 6.36 34.54 8.02
N GLY A 42 5.66 33.53 8.56
CA GLY A 42 6.16 32.66 9.63
C GLY A 42 6.19 33.31 11.02
N GLY A 43 5.51 34.45 11.20
CA GLY A 43 5.40 35.15 12.48
C GLY A 43 6.75 35.47 13.13
N THR A 44 6.89 35.18 14.43
CA THR A 44 8.11 35.42 15.20
C THR A 44 9.31 34.58 14.73
N GLN A 45 9.07 33.44 14.07
CA GLN A 45 10.12 32.52 13.61
C GLN A 45 10.55 32.73 12.16
N GLY A 46 9.77 33.50 11.41
CA GLY A 46 10.07 33.94 10.06
C GLY A 46 11.33 34.81 9.96
N ASP A 47 11.85 34.95 8.75
CA ASP A 47 13.03 35.78 8.48
C ASP A 47 12.76 37.26 8.81
N VAL A 48 11.62 37.82 8.37
CA VAL A 48 11.19 39.18 8.67
C VAL A 48 10.95 39.35 10.17
N GLY A 49 10.29 38.39 10.82
CA GLY A 49 10.01 38.44 12.26
C GLY A 49 11.26 38.45 13.13
N LYS A 50 12.22 37.57 12.83
CA LYS A 50 13.52 37.53 13.52
C LYS A 50 14.30 38.84 13.36
N LYS A 51 14.27 39.44 12.17
CA LYS A 51 14.94 40.73 11.89
C LYS A 51 14.24 41.89 12.60
N LEU A 52 12.90 41.91 12.62
CA LEU A 52 12.10 42.89 13.37
C LEU A 52 12.41 42.84 14.88
N LEU A 53 12.47 41.64 15.46
CA LEU A 53 12.74 41.48 16.89
C LEU A 53 14.17 41.87 17.28
N LYS A 54 15.13 41.81 16.34
CA LYS A 54 16.51 42.31 16.52
C LYS A 54 16.66 43.81 16.26
N GLU A 55 15.61 44.48 15.79
CA GLU A 55 15.59 45.91 15.45
C GLU A 55 16.64 46.34 14.41
N ASN A 56 17.07 45.43 13.53
CA ASN A 56 18.04 45.74 12.47
C ASN A 56 17.34 46.26 11.20
N VAL A 57 17.21 47.58 11.09
CA VAL A 57 16.50 48.26 9.98
C VAL A 57 16.99 47.83 8.60
N ALA A 58 18.31 47.75 8.37
CA ALA A 58 18.85 47.41 7.05
C ALA A 58 18.47 45.99 6.61
N GLU A 59 18.49 45.03 7.54
CA GLU A 59 18.10 43.65 7.25
C GLU A 59 16.59 43.52 7.03
N ILE A 60 15.76 44.28 7.77
CA ILE A 60 14.31 44.30 7.61
C ILE A 60 13.94 44.79 6.21
N GLU A 61 14.50 45.93 5.80
CA GLU A 61 14.26 46.52 4.47
C GLU A 61 14.68 45.56 3.35
N SER A 62 15.84 44.90 3.50
CA SER A 62 16.29 43.88 2.53
C SER A 62 15.35 42.67 2.47
N ALA A 63 14.81 42.21 3.61
CA ALA A 63 13.88 41.09 3.65
C ALA A 63 12.55 41.45 2.98
N VAL A 64 12.01 42.63 3.30
CA VAL A 64 10.74 43.12 2.73
C VAL A 64 10.87 43.34 1.22
N ALA A 65 12.00 43.92 0.77
CA ALA A 65 12.26 44.15 -0.64
C ALA A 65 12.18 42.85 -1.46
N PHE A 66 12.72 41.74 -0.94
CA PHE A 66 12.61 40.44 -1.59
C PHE A 66 11.15 40.02 -1.82
N TYR A 67 10.31 40.10 -0.79
CA TYR A 67 8.90 39.70 -0.91
C TYR A 67 8.08 40.68 -1.75
N GLN A 68 8.39 41.98 -1.72
CA GLN A 68 7.73 42.96 -2.59
C GLN A 68 8.11 42.76 -4.07
N GLU A 69 9.36 42.39 -4.36
CA GLU A 69 9.82 42.14 -5.72
C GLU A 69 9.25 40.83 -6.30
N PHE A 70 9.30 39.75 -5.52
CA PHE A 70 8.98 38.41 -6.04
C PHE A 70 7.58 37.89 -5.69
N PHE A 71 6.94 38.42 -4.63
CA PHE A 71 5.66 37.97 -4.09
C PHE A 71 4.68 39.13 -3.83
N ALA A 72 4.72 40.17 -4.68
CA ALA A 72 3.73 41.25 -4.66
C ALA A 72 2.30 40.68 -4.62
N ASP A 73 1.48 41.18 -3.70
CA ASP A 73 0.10 40.73 -3.44
C ASP A 73 -0.05 39.25 -3.02
N HIS A 74 1.05 38.54 -2.76
CA HIS A 74 1.10 37.13 -2.37
C HIS A 74 1.91 36.90 -1.08
N PHE A 75 2.35 37.97 -0.41
CA PHE A 75 3.03 37.90 0.87
C PHE A 75 2.20 38.59 1.96
N TYR A 76 2.00 37.89 3.08
CA TYR A 76 1.24 38.39 4.23
C TYR A 76 2.08 38.28 5.50
N LEU A 77 2.05 39.32 6.32
CA LEU A 77 2.62 39.28 7.67
C LEU A 77 1.68 38.48 8.58
N ALA A 78 2.11 37.30 8.99
CA ALA A 78 1.33 36.38 9.81
C ALA A 78 1.43 36.73 11.29
N LEU A 79 0.29 36.91 11.95
CA LEU A 79 0.18 37.29 13.35
C LEU A 79 -0.41 36.11 14.15
N THR A 80 0.25 35.77 15.27
CA THR A 80 -0.19 34.71 16.18
C THR A 80 -0.32 35.24 17.60
N ARG A 81 -1.33 34.76 18.33
CA ARG A 81 -1.53 35.03 19.77
C ARG A 81 -1.79 33.72 20.49
N THR A 82 -0.72 32.96 20.68
CA THR A 82 -0.71 31.64 21.35
C THR A 82 -0.07 31.70 22.74
N GLY A 83 0.42 32.88 23.16
CA GLY A 83 1.08 33.08 24.45
C GLY A 83 2.56 32.73 24.40
N LYS A 84 3.16 32.63 23.21
CA LYS A 84 4.60 32.43 23.06
C LYS A 84 5.37 33.72 23.36
N PRO A 85 6.64 33.62 23.79
CA PRO A 85 7.48 34.79 23.99
C PRO A 85 7.55 35.66 22.72
N ASP A 86 7.64 36.97 22.93
CA ASP A 86 7.81 37.99 21.89
C ASP A 86 6.70 38.14 20.84
N GLU A 87 5.58 37.39 20.92
CA GLU A 87 4.47 37.52 19.96
C GLU A 87 3.90 38.93 19.90
N GLU A 88 3.52 39.52 21.03
CA GLU A 88 2.93 40.87 21.03
C GLU A 88 3.95 41.94 20.63
N ARG A 89 5.23 41.77 21.00
CA ARG A 89 6.33 42.66 20.56
C ARG A 89 6.48 42.62 19.04
N TYR A 90 6.45 41.43 18.46
CA TYR A 90 6.45 41.23 17.02
C TYR A 90 5.20 41.82 16.37
N ILE A 91 3.99 41.60 16.91
CA ILE A 91 2.74 42.14 16.35
C ILE A 91 2.82 43.66 16.25
N GLN A 92 3.23 44.35 17.31
CA GLN A 92 3.35 45.81 17.28
C GLN A 92 4.38 46.31 16.26
N ALA A 93 5.48 45.58 16.06
CA ALA A 93 6.48 45.89 15.04
C ALA A 93 5.96 45.60 13.62
N ALA A 94 5.28 44.47 13.42
CA ALA A 94 4.67 44.06 12.16
C ALA A 94 3.56 45.03 11.73
N LEU A 95 2.75 45.55 12.65
CA LEU A 95 1.74 46.57 12.37
C LEU A 95 2.36 47.86 11.81
N LYS A 96 3.49 48.30 12.39
CA LYS A 96 4.23 49.48 11.90
C LYS A 96 4.80 49.22 10.50
N LEU A 97 5.40 48.05 10.30
CA LEU A 97 5.98 47.64 9.02
C LEU A 97 4.90 47.52 7.92
N ALA A 98 3.77 46.90 8.25
CA ALA A 98 2.61 46.78 7.37
C ALA A 98 2.12 48.14 6.91
N LYS A 99 2.04 49.11 7.84
CA LYS A 99 1.61 50.47 7.51
C LYS A 99 2.62 51.23 6.65
N SER A 100 3.92 51.09 6.91
CA SER A 100 4.96 51.81 6.14
C SER A 100 5.15 51.27 4.72
N HIS A 101 5.00 49.95 4.55
CA HIS A 101 5.26 49.25 3.29
C HIS A 101 4.00 48.78 2.56
N GLY A 102 2.82 49.06 3.10
CA GLY A 102 1.54 48.65 2.52
C GLY A 102 1.34 47.12 2.50
N LEU A 103 1.95 46.39 3.43
CA LEU A 103 1.86 44.93 3.45
C LEU A 103 0.59 44.45 4.16
N PRO A 104 -0.11 43.42 3.63
CA PRO A 104 -1.29 42.89 4.28
C PRO A 104 -0.92 42.01 5.49
N LEU A 105 -1.83 41.96 6.46
CA LEU A 105 -1.71 41.18 7.69
C LEU A 105 -2.62 39.97 7.62
N VAL A 106 -2.29 38.86 8.28
CA VAL A 106 -3.19 37.71 8.41
C VAL A 106 -3.06 37.08 9.80
N ALA A 107 -4.18 36.72 10.41
CA ALA A 107 -4.19 36.03 11.70
C ALA A 107 -4.09 34.50 11.51
N THR A 108 -3.23 33.84 12.28
CA THR A 108 -3.14 32.38 12.37
C THR A 108 -3.12 31.95 13.84
N ASN A 109 -3.40 30.67 14.12
CA ASN A 109 -3.32 30.10 15.47
C ASN A 109 -2.26 29.01 15.63
N ASP A 110 -1.43 28.78 14.59
CA ASP A 110 -0.38 27.76 14.55
C ASP A 110 -0.81 26.42 15.17
N VAL A 111 -1.94 25.91 14.69
CA VAL A 111 -2.66 24.78 15.29
C VAL A 111 -1.80 23.51 15.22
N MET A 112 -1.67 22.81 16.36
CA MET A 112 -0.94 21.56 16.50
C MET A 112 -1.82 20.39 16.97
N PHE A 113 -2.97 20.69 17.56
CA PHE A 113 -3.93 19.72 18.11
C PHE A 113 -5.37 20.25 18.01
N LEU A 114 -6.37 19.39 18.17
CA LEU A 114 -7.76 19.77 17.91
C LEU A 114 -8.39 20.53 19.07
N LYS A 115 -8.27 20.04 20.32
CA LYS A 115 -8.87 20.64 21.52
C LYS A 115 -7.81 21.09 22.51
N SER A 116 -8.11 22.08 23.34
CA SER A 116 -7.15 22.58 24.34
C SER A 116 -6.66 21.49 25.30
N ASP A 117 -7.53 20.55 25.68
CA ASP A 117 -7.23 19.41 26.56
C ASP A 117 -6.32 18.34 25.90
N ASP A 118 -5.95 18.51 24.62
CA ASP A 118 -5.00 17.63 23.92
C ASP A 118 -3.54 18.13 24.02
N PHE A 119 -3.31 19.27 24.67
CA PHE A 119 -1.97 19.84 24.84
C PHE A 119 -0.99 18.86 25.51
N GLU A 120 -1.40 18.21 26.61
CA GLU A 120 -0.53 17.25 27.31
C GLU A 120 -0.21 16.03 26.46
N ALA A 121 -1.19 15.52 25.70
CA ALA A 121 -0.97 14.43 24.76
C ALA A 121 0.00 14.85 23.64
N HIS A 122 -0.09 16.09 23.16
CA HIS A 122 0.84 16.63 22.17
C HIS A 122 2.26 16.78 22.74
N GLU A 123 2.41 17.27 23.97
CA GLU A 123 3.72 17.37 24.65
C GLU A 123 4.36 15.97 24.80
N ILE A 124 3.57 14.96 25.17
CA ILE A 124 4.04 13.56 25.21
C ILE A 124 4.44 13.09 23.81
N ARG A 125 3.63 13.34 22.78
CA ARG A 125 3.95 12.96 21.39
C ARG A 125 5.28 13.56 20.92
N VAL A 126 5.52 14.83 21.23
CA VAL A 126 6.78 15.53 20.89
C VAL A 126 7.94 14.94 21.68
N ALA A 127 7.78 14.71 22.99
CA ALA A 127 8.81 14.08 23.82
C ALA A 127 9.15 12.64 23.35
N ILE A 128 8.17 11.89 22.83
CA ILE A 128 8.42 10.58 22.21
C ILE A 128 9.38 10.73 21.04
N HIS A 129 9.13 11.70 20.15
CA HIS A 129 9.95 11.97 18.97
C HIS A 129 11.35 12.49 19.34
N ASP A 130 11.43 13.49 20.21
CA ASP A 130 12.67 14.16 20.60
C ASP A 130 13.53 13.29 21.54
N GLY A 131 12.97 12.23 22.11
CA GLY A 131 13.70 11.27 22.96
C GLY A 131 13.82 11.68 24.43
N TYR A 132 13.01 12.62 24.92
CA TYR A 132 13.02 13.11 26.31
C TYR A 132 11.97 12.44 27.20
N THR A 133 12.17 12.47 28.52
CA THR A 133 11.10 12.25 29.50
C THR A 133 10.34 13.57 29.74
N LEU A 134 9.09 13.48 30.17
CA LEU A 134 8.21 14.64 30.31
C LEU A 134 8.70 15.62 31.39
N ASP A 135 9.32 15.07 32.45
CA ASP A 135 9.84 15.76 33.62
C ASP A 135 11.26 16.34 33.44
N ASP A 136 11.96 16.01 32.34
CA ASP A 136 13.31 16.53 32.09
C ASP A 136 13.30 18.07 31.97
N PRO A 137 13.98 18.81 32.84
CA PRO A 137 14.04 20.27 32.77
C PRO A 137 14.69 20.82 31.50
N LYS A 138 15.51 20.01 30.81
CA LYS A 138 16.16 20.35 29.54
C LYS A 138 15.28 20.07 28.33
N ARG A 139 14.15 19.38 28.50
CA ARG A 139 13.21 19.10 27.42
C ARG A 139 12.76 20.43 26.78
N PRO A 140 12.88 20.58 25.45
CA PRO A 140 12.36 21.75 24.78
C PRO A 140 10.83 21.87 24.94
N LYS A 141 10.36 23.08 25.21
CA LYS A 141 8.93 23.42 25.32
C LYS A 141 8.57 24.42 24.23
N TYR A 142 8.38 23.90 23.01
CA TYR A 142 8.12 24.72 21.82
C TYR A 142 6.66 25.18 21.72
N TYR A 143 5.74 24.52 22.44
CA TYR A 143 4.31 24.65 22.25
C TYR A 143 3.59 25.20 23.47
N THR A 144 2.41 25.76 23.26
CA THR A 144 1.52 26.24 24.31
C THR A 144 0.15 25.58 24.21
N SER A 145 -0.62 25.58 25.31
CA SER A 145 -1.99 25.04 25.33
C SER A 145 -3.00 25.81 24.48
N GLN A 146 -2.60 26.93 23.87
CA GLN A 146 -3.46 27.76 23.02
C GLN A 146 -3.38 27.39 21.53
N GLN A 147 -2.50 26.46 21.14
CA GLN A 147 -2.32 26.00 19.76
C GLN A 147 -3.35 24.91 19.34
N TYR A 148 -4.58 25.01 19.84
CA TYR A 148 -5.69 24.15 19.42
C TYR A 148 -6.48 24.77 18.26
N PHE A 149 -7.41 24.01 17.67
CA PHE A 149 -8.30 24.51 16.64
C PHE A 149 -9.41 25.38 17.24
N ARG A 150 -9.10 26.67 17.43
CA ARG A 150 -10.03 27.69 17.96
C ARG A 150 -11.25 27.85 17.07
N SER A 151 -12.37 28.17 17.71
CA SER A 151 -13.59 28.61 17.03
C SER A 151 -13.43 30.00 16.41
N GLU A 152 -14.31 30.33 15.45
CA GLU A 152 -14.36 31.65 14.84
C GLU A 152 -14.55 32.76 15.88
N ASP A 153 -15.44 32.56 16.85
CA ASP A 153 -15.72 33.53 17.93
C ASP A 153 -14.49 33.81 18.81
N GLU A 154 -13.71 32.78 19.13
CA GLU A 154 -12.48 32.92 19.90
C GLU A 154 -11.44 33.73 19.12
N MET A 155 -11.26 33.43 17.83
CA MET A 155 -10.33 34.17 16.97
C MET A 155 -10.78 35.63 16.76
N CYS A 156 -12.08 35.87 16.58
CA CYS A 156 -12.66 37.20 16.45
C CYS A 156 -12.46 38.05 17.70
N LYS A 157 -12.67 37.48 18.89
CA LYS A 157 -12.40 38.17 20.15
C LYS A 157 -10.90 38.43 20.34
N LEU A 158 -10.07 37.47 19.97
CA LEU A 158 -8.62 37.54 20.13
C LEU A 158 -7.96 38.61 19.25
N PHE A 159 -8.48 38.84 18.04
CA PHE A 159 -7.97 39.82 17.08
C PHE A 159 -8.94 40.98 16.81
N ALA A 160 -9.83 41.29 17.76
CA ALA A 160 -10.82 42.36 17.63
C ALA A 160 -10.19 43.76 17.39
N ASP A 161 -8.95 43.95 17.84
CA ASP A 161 -8.12 45.14 17.61
C ASP A 161 -7.49 45.19 16.21
N ILE A 162 -7.44 44.08 15.48
CA ILE A 162 -6.88 43.98 14.12
C ILE A 162 -7.84 43.21 13.20
N PRO A 163 -9.06 43.74 12.89
CA PRO A 163 -10.06 43.01 12.10
C PRO A 163 -9.57 42.60 10.70
N SER A 164 -8.73 43.44 10.08
CA SER A 164 -8.18 43.16 8.75
C SER A 164 -7.34 41.89 8.69
N ALA A 165 -6.70 41.48 9.80
CA ALA A 165 -5.95 40.23 9.87
C ALA A 165 -6.89 39.01 9.78
N LEU A 166 -8.12 39.10 10.29
CA LEU A 166 -9.13 38.06 10.19
C LEU A 166 -9.77 38.05 8.80
N GLU A 167 -10.14 39.22 8.28
CA GLU A 167 -10.74 39.38 6.94
C GLU A 167 -9.83 38.80 5.84
N ASN A 168 -8.52 39.02 5.96
CA ASN A 168 -7.56 38.46 5.02
C ASN A 168 -7.49 36.92 5.03
N THR A 169 -7.88 36.24 6.12
CA THR A 169 -7.93 34.76 6.12
C THR A 169 -8.97 34.27 5.11
N LEU A 170 -10.14 34.91 5.05
CA LEU A 170 -11.21 34.61 4.09
C LEU A 170 -10.80 34.96 2.67
N LEU A 171 -10.14 36.10 2.46
CA LEU A 171 -9.66 36.52 1.14
C LEU A 171 -8.60 35.54 0.60
N ILE A 172 -7.66 35.09 1.43
CA ILE A 172 -6.68 34.07 1.06
C ILE A 172 -7.40 32.76 0.73
N ALA A 173 -8.32 32.31 1.58
CA ALA A 173 -9.08 31.08 1.34
C ALA A 173 -9.86 31.11 0.01
N GLN A 174 -10.49 32.24 -0.32
CA GLN A 174 -11.19 32.44 -1.59
C GLN A 174 -10.25 32.42 -2.81
N ARG A 175 -9.00 32.89 -2.66
CA ARG A 175 -7.98 32.86 -3.71
C ARG A 175 -7.39 31.47 -3.93
N CYS A 176 -7.47 30.59 -2.93
CA CYS A 176 -6.89 29.25 -2.97
C CYS A 176 -7.88 28.23 -3.56
N SER A 177 -7.84 28.03 -4.88
CA SER A 177 -8.59 26.98 -5.60
C SER A 177 -7.66 25.97 -6.25
N VAL A 178 -7.62 24.75 -5.72
CA VAL A 178 -6.77 23.64 -6.22
C VAL A 178 -7.65 22.47 -6.64
N THR A 179 -7.39 21.94 -7.84
CA THR A 179 -8.06 20.73 -8.35
C THR A 179 -7.06 19.59 -8.37
N LEU A 180 -7.35 18.53 -7.61
CA LEU A 180 -6.69 17.23 -7.69
C LEU A 180 -7.61 16.28 -8.44
N ARG A 181 -7.11 15.64 -9.50
CA ARG A 181 -7.85 14.59 -10.21
C ARG A 181 -7.61 13.29 -9.47
N LEU A 182 -8.64 12.79 -8.81
CA LEU A 182 -8.59 11.57 -8.02
C LEU A 182 -9.52 10.51 -8.65
N GLY A 183 -9.16 9.24 -8.52
CA GLY A 183 -9.92 8.11 -9.05
C GLY A 183 -9.87 7.95 -10.58
N GLN A 184 -8.94 8.61 -11.26
CA GLN A 184 -8.69 8.45 -12.70
C GLN A 184 -7.25 8.00 -12.93
N TYR A 185 -7.05 6.95 -13.73
CA TYR A 185 -5.72 6.40 -13.95
C TYR A 185 -4.92 7.16 -15.00
N PHE A 186 -3.61 7.27 -14.73
CA PHE A 186 -2.60 7.83 -15.61
C PHE A 186 -1.59 6.73 -15.92
N LEU A 187 -1.83 6.00 -17.00
CA LEU A 187 -0.96 4.90 -17.40
C LEU A 187 0.31 5.43 -18.09
N PRO A 188 1.50 4.91 -17.75
CA PRO A 188 2.70 5.15 -18.52
C PRO A 188 2.61 4.59 -19.94
N GLN A 189 3.34 5.20 -20.88
CA GLN A 189 3.37 4.77 -22.26
C GLN A 189 4.40 3.64 -22.45
N PHE A 190 3.98 2.57 -23.10
CA PHE A 190 4.87 1.49 -23.52
C PHE A 190 5.41 1.76 -24.92
N PRO A 191 6.71 1.53 -25.21
CA PRO A 191 7.26 1.75 -26.54
C PRO A 191 6.75 0.71 -27.54
N THR A 192 5.77 1.08 -28.38
CA THR A 192 5.13 0.19 -29.37
C THR A 192 5.57 0.45 -30.81
N GLY A 193 6.44 1.43 -31.05
CA GLY A 193 6.84 1.85 -32.40
C GLY A 193 5.66 2.48 -33.14
N ASP A 194 5.35 1.98 -34.34
CA ASP A 194 4.28 2.49 -35.18
C ASP A 194 2.89 1.88 -34.88
N LEU A 195 2.84 0.84 -34.04
CA LEU A 195 1.58 0.17 -33.67
C LEU A 195 0.89 0.86 -32.50
N SER A 196 -0.44 0.76 -32.48
CA SER A 196 -1.22 1.13 -31.29
C SER A 196 -0.88 0.20 -30.12
N THR A 197 -1.12 0.65 -28.88
CA THR A 197 -0.85 -0.16 -27.68
C THR A 197 -1.73 -1.41 -27.65
N GLU A 198 -2.97 -1.29 -28.10
CA GLU A 198 -3.94 -2.36 -28.27
C GLU A 198 -3.47 -3.41 -29.28
N ASP A 199 -3.07 -2.98 -30.48
CA ASP A 199 -2.64 -3.90 -31.54
C ASP A 199 -1.33 -4.62 -31.18
N PHE A 200 -0.41 -3.90 -30.52
CA PHE A 200 0.84 -4.48 -30.06
C PHE A 200 0.61 -5.57 -29.00
N LEU A 201 -0.32 -5.34 -28.06
CA LEU A 201 -0.73 -6.36 -27.08
C LEU A 201 -1.30 -7.60 -27.78
N VAL A 202 -2.21 -7.41 -28.74
CA VAL A 202 -2.83 -8.51 -29.49
C VAL A 202 -1.77 -9.33 -30.22
N GLN A 203 -0.81 -8.67 -30.89
CA GLN A 203 0.29 -9.33 -31.58
C GLN A 203 1.11 -10.18 -30.60
N LYS A 204 1.60 -9.58 -29.52
CA LYS A 204 2.46 -10.28 -28.54
C LYS A 204 1.75 -11.45 -27.85
N SER A 205 0.46 -11.28 -27.55
CA SER A 205 -0.34 -12.32 -26.90
C SER A 205 -0.57 -13.52 -27.82
N LYS A 206 -0.80 -13.29 -29.12
CA LYS A 206 -0.92 -14.37 -30.11
C LYS A 206 0.40 -15.10 -30.32
N GLU A 207 1.51 -14.37 -30.47
CA GLU A 207 2.85 -14.96 -30.57
C GLU A 207 3.16 -15.84 -29.35
N GLY A 208 2.91 -15.33 -28.14
CA GLY A 208 3.14 -16.05 -26.90
C GLY A 208 2.25 -17.28 -26.73
N LEU A 209 0.99 -17.22 -27.14
CA LEU A 209 0.08 -18.37 -27.08
C LEU A 209 0.55 -19.52 -27.99
N GLU A 210 1.10 -19.23 -29.17
CA GLU A 210 1.67 -20.27 -30.05
C GLU A 210 2.81 -21.04 -29.36
N GLU A 211 3.71 -20.34 -28.67
CA GLU A 211 4.78 -20.96 -27.90
C GLU A 211 4.23 -21.84 -26.77
N ARG A 212 3.24 -21.34 -26.01
CA ARG A 212 2.62 -22.07 -24.91
C ARG A 212 1.86 -23.31 -25.39
N LEU A 213 1.10 -23.22 -26.48
CA LEU A 213 0.39 -24.37 -27.05
C LEU A 213 1.35 -25.41 -27.62
N ALA A 214 2.48 -24.99 -28.17
CA ALA A 214 3.53 -25.91 -28.62
C ALA A 214 4.16 -26.69 -27.47
N PHE A 215 4.32 -26.05 -26.32
CA PHE A 215 4.80 -26.67 -25.10
C PHE A 215 3.77 -27.62 -24.45
N LEU A 216 2.53 -27.15 -24.25
CA LEU A 216 1.45 -27.93 -23.61
C LEU A 216 1.03 -29.14 -24.44
N PHE A 217 0.94 -28.97 -25.76
CA PHE A 217 0.51 -30.02 -26.68
C PHE A 217 1.59 -30.22 -27.77
N PRO A 218 2.66 -30.98 -27.49
CA PRO A 218 3.71 -31.25 -28.48
C PRO A 218 3.18 -31.95 -29.74
N ASP A 219 2.14 -32.78 -29.60
CA ASP A 219 1.42 -33.40 -30.73
C ASP A 219 0.50 -32.40 -31.43
N GLU A 220 0.76 -32.17 -32.71
CA GLU A 220 0.02 -31.23 -33.56
C GLU A 220 -1.48 -31.55 -33.66
N LYS A 221 -1.86 -32.84 -33.65
CA LYS A 221 -3.29 -33.23 -33.75
C LYS A 221 -4.07 -32.84 -32.50
N VAL A 222 -3.50 -33.13 -31.33
CA VAL A 222 -4.10 -32.76 -30.04
C VAL A 222 -4.15 -31.25 -29.91
N ARG A 223 -3.09 -30.56 -30.35
CA ARG A 223 -3.04 -29.10 -30.36
C ARG A 223 -4.17 -28.50 -31.21
N LEU A 224 -4.39 -29.00 -32.42
CA LEU A 224 -5.46 -28.53 -33.30
C LEU A 224 -6.86 -28.75 -32.71
N GLU A 225 -7.07 -29.83 -31.96
CA GLU A 225 -8.34 -30.12 -31.29
C GLU A 225 -8.59 -29.18 -30.10
N LYS A 226 -7.56 -28.92 -29.29
CA LYS A 226 -7.68 -28.10 -28.06
C LYS A 226 -7.60 -26.60 -28.31
N ARG A 227 -6.89 -26.17 -29.36
CA ARG A 227 -6.62 -24.77 -29.70
C ARG A 227 -7.85 -23.84 -29.74
N PRO A 228 -9.02 -24.22 -30.30
CA PRO A 228 -10.17 -23.31 -30.37
C PRO A 228 -10.60 -22.73 -29.01
N LYS A 229 -10.51 -23.53 -27.93
CA LYS A 229 -10.86 -23.08 -26.56
C LYS A 229 -9.91 -21.96 -26.08
N TYR A 230 -8.63 -22.06 -26.42
CA TYR A 230 -7.62 -21.06 -26.05
C TYR A 230 -7.76 -19.80 -26.90
N ASP A 231 -7.97 -19.94 -28.21
CA ASP A 231 -8.14 -18.80 -29.11
C ASP A 231 -9.39 -17.96 -28.72
N GLU A 232 -10.50 -18.61 -28.36
CA GLU A 232 -11.71 -17.95 -27.89
C GLU A 232 -11.47 -17.20 -26.57
N ARG A 233 -10.87 -17.88 -25.58
CA ARG A 233 -10.55 -17.24 -24.28
C ARG A 233 -9.61 -16.06 -24.47
N LEU A 234 -8.58 -16.19 -25.29
CA LEU A 234 -7.61 -15.13 -25.55
C LEU A 234 -8.30 -13.90 -26.16
N GLN A 235 -9.20 -14.11 -27.12
CA GLN A 235 -9.91 -13.00 -27.77
C GLN A 235 -10.82 -12.26 -26.78
N VAL A 236 -11.59 -12.97 -25.96
CA VAL A 236 -12.46 -12.37 -24.93
C VAL A 236 -11.64 -11.52 -23.95
N GLU A 237 -10.52 -12.05 -23.47
CA GLU A 237 -9.65 -11.30 -22.55
C GLU A 237 -9.04 -10.06 -23.21
N LEU A 238 -8.53 -10.18 -24.43
CA LEU A 238 -7.96 -9.05 -25.19
C LEU A 238 -8.98 -7.94 -25.43
N ASP A 239 -10.23 -8.30 -25.77
CA ASP A 239 -11.30 -7.33 -25.97
C ASP A 239 -11.61 -6.56 -24.69
N VAL A 240 -11.70 -7.25 -23.55
CA VAL A 240 -11.92 -6.62 -22.23
C VAL A 240 -10.74 -5.72 -21.84
N ILE A 241 -9.50 -6.18 -21.99
CA ILE A 241 -8.29 -5.42 -21.63
C ILE A 241 -8.22 -4.13 -22.45
N ASN A 242 -8.47 -4.21 -23.77
CA ASN A 242 -8.45 -3.06 -24.67
C ASN A 242 -9.61 -2.10 -24.37
N GLN A 243 -10.83 -2.62 -24.15
CA GLN A 243 -12.00 -1.80 -23.82
C GLN A 243 -11.83 -1.03 -22.51
N MET A 244 -11.20 -1.65 -21.50
CA MET A 244 -10.94 -1.01 -20.20
C MET A 244 -9.71 -0.09 -20.20
N GLY A 245 -8.94 -0.08 -21.30
CA GLY A 245 -7.77 0.79 -21.44
C GLY A 245 -6.55 0.31 -20.66
N PHE A 246 -6.40 -1.00 -20.40
CA PHE A 246 -5.23 -1.57 -19.70
C PHE A 246 -4.15 -2.24 -20.58
N PRO A 247 -4.06 -2.09 -21.92
CA PRO A 247 -3.06 -2.84 -22.67
C PRO A 247 -1.63 -2.43 -22.34
N GLY A 248 -1.40 -1.15 -22.06
CA GLY A 248 -0.09 -0.65 -21.62
C GLY A 248 0.37 -1.30 -20.32
N TYR A 249 -0.55 -1.54 -19.38
CA TYR A 249 -0.23 -2.20 -18.11
C TYR A 249 0.32 -3.61 -18.32
N PHE A 250 -0.37 -4.43 -19.13
CA PHE A 250 0.07 -5.79 -19.44
C PHE A 250 1.44 -5.81 -20.16
N LEU A 251 1.66 -4.89 -21.08
CA LEU A 251 2.92 -4.79 -21.82
C LEU A 251 4.09 -4.41 -20.91
N ILE A 252 3.89 -3.50 -19.96
CA ILE A 252 4.90 -3.12 -18.97
C ILE A 252 5.26 -4.31 -18.10
N VAL A 253 4.25 -5.03 -17.59
CA VAL A 253 4.46 -6.22 -16.74
C VAL A 253 5.17 -7.34 -17.49
N MET A 254 4.76 -7.61 -18.73
CA MET A 254 5.45 -8.54 -19.62
C MET A 254 6.93 -8.18 -19.77
N GLU A 255 7.22 -6.91 -20.06
CA GLU A 255 8.58 -6.47 -20.39
C GLU A 255 9.54 -6.63 -19.23
N PHE A 256 9.21 -6.14 -18.03
CA PHE A 256 10.15 -6.25 -16.91
C PHE A 256 10.30 -7.69 -16.40
N ILE A 257 9.26 -8.54 -16.56
CA ILE A 257 9.35 -9.97 -16.23
C ILE A 257 10.27 -10.68 -17.23
N GLN A 258 10.10 -10.42 -18.52
CA GLN A 258 10.96 -10.98 -19.56
C GLN A 258 12.40 -10.52 -19.38
N TRP A 259 12.64 -9.23 -19.15
CA TRP A 259 13.96 -8.70 -18.85
C TRP A 259 14.59 -9.37 -17.63
N SER A 260 13.80 -9.62 -16.58
CA SER A 260 14.27 -10.30 -15.37
C SER A 260 14.71 -11.73 -15.69
N LYS A 261 13.91 -12.49 -16.44
CA LYS A 261 14.25 -13.84 -16.92
C LYS A 261 15.53 -13.83 -17.77
N ASP A 262 15.69 -12.86 -18.67
CA ASP A 262 16.87 -12.72 -19.54
C ASP A 262 18.15 -12.34 -18.76
N ASN A 263 18.00 -11.68 -17.61
CA ASN A 263 19.09 -11.21 -16.74
C ASN A 263 19.36 -12.12 -15.53
N ASP A 264 18.88 -13.37 -15.58
CA ASP A 264 19.05 -14.39 -14.54
C ASP A 264 18.50 -13.94 -13.17
N ILE A 265 17.39 -13.19 -13.18
CA ILE A 265 16.62 -12.78 -12.00
C ILE A 265 15.37 -13.66 -11.93
N PRO A 266 15.29 -14.60 -10.98
CA PRO A 266 14.11 -15.43 -10.77
C PRO A 266 12.86 -14.58 -10.48
N VAL A 267 11.79 -14.91 -11.20
CA VAL A 267 10.45 -14.35 -11.01
C VAL A 267 9.54 -15.47 -10.54
N GLY A 268 8.60 -15.16 -9.63
CA GLY A 268 7.58 -16.10 -9.19
C GLY A 268 6.62 -16.49 -10.31
N PRO A 269 5.91 -17.62 -10.19
CA PRO A 269 5.00 -18.12 -11.23
C PRO A 269 3.72 -17.28 -11.42
N GLY A 270 3.55 -16.21 -10.64
CA GLY A 270 2.37 -15.36 -10.57
C GLY A 270 1.64 -15.48 -9.23
N ARG A 271 1.17 -14.34 -8.68
CA ARG A 271 0.39 -14.29 -7.44
C ARG A 271 -0.96 -13.61 -7.68
N GLY A 272 -1.91 -13.88 -6.79
CA GLY A 272 -3.21 -13.24 -6.81
C GLY A 272 -4.07 -13.73 -7.96
N SER A 273 -5.01 -12.90 -8.38
CA SER A 273 -5.96 -13.26 -9.45
C SER A 273 -5.33 -13.22 -10.85
N GLY A 274 -4.14 -12.63 -11.02
CA GLY A 274 -3.47 -12.52 -12.32
C GLY A 274 -3.21 -13.86 -13.01
N ALA A 275 -3.09 -14.95 -12.25
CA ALA A 275 -2.96 -16.32 -12.77
C ALA A 275 -4.19 -16.79 -13.56
N GLY A 276 -5.37 -16.17 -13.40
CA GLY A 276 -6.59 -16.48 -14.15
C GLY A 276 -6.65 -15.88 -15.57
N SER A 277 -5.66 -15.09 -15.97
CA SER A 277 -5.58 -14.50 -17.31
C SER A 277 -4.75 -15.37 -18.25
N LEU A 278 -5.38 -15.82 -19.34
CA LEU A 278 -4.70 -16.49 -20.45
C LEU A 278 -3.77 -15.52 -21.19
N VAL A 279 -4.10 -14.23 -21.27
CA VAL A 279 -3.19 -13.20 -21.79
C VAL A 279 -1.92 -13.13 -20.95
N ALA A 280 -2.03 -13.14 -19.62
CA ALA A 280 -0.85 -13.14 -18.74
C ALA A 280 0.02 -14.39 -18.93
N TYR A 281 -0.60 -15.56 -19.10
CA TYR A 281 0.11 -16.81 -19.38
C TYR A 281 0.84 -16.78 -20.73
N ALA A 282 0.16 -16.30 -21.78
CA ALA A 282 0.72 -16.14 -23.12
C ALA A 282 1.93 -15.17 -23.12
N LEU A 283 1.84 -14.07 -22.38
CA LEU A 283 2.92 -13.09 -22.24
C LEU A 283 4.02 -13.50 -21.25
N LYS A 284 3.97 -14.73 -20.71
CA LYS A 284 4.93 -15.26 -19.72
C LYS A 284 5.02 -14.45 -18.42
N ILE A 285 3.99 -13.66 -18.14
CA ILE A 285 3.77 -12.97 -16.85
C ILE A 285 3.48 -14.03 -15.78
N THR A 286 2.65 -15.01 -16.12
CA THR A 286 2.36 -16.18 -15.29
C THR A 286 2.81 -17.45 -16.01
N ASP A 287 3.05 -18.50 -15.22
CA ASP A 287 3.58 -19.76 -15.72
C ASP A 287 2.61 -20.95 -15.53
N LEU A 288 1.37 -20.69 -15.11
CA LEU A 288 0.30 -21.70 -14.98
C LEU A 288 -0.75 -21.55 -16.09
N ASP A 289 -1.22 -22.68 -16.64
CA ASP A 289 -2.34 -22.71 -17.58
C ASP A 289 -3.67 -22.47 -16.84
N PRO A 290 -4.35 -21.33 -17.05
CA PRO A 290 -5.60 -21.04 -16.36
C PRO A 290 -6.76 -21.97 -16.76
N LEU A 291 -6.72 -22.57 -17.95
CA LEU A 291 -7.81 -23.45 -18.41
C LEU A 291 -7.73 -24.86 -17.85
N GLU A 292 -6.55 -25.30 -17.40
CA GLU A 292 -6.36 -26.60 -16.75
C GLU A 292 -6.87 -26.56 -15.30
N PHE A 293 -6.65 -25.44 -14.59
CA PHE A 293 -6.99 -25.29 -13.18
C PHE A 293 -8.26 -24.46 -12.94
N ASP A 294 -9.12 -24.29 -13.96
CA ASP A 294 -10.38 -23.54 -13.91
C ASP A 294 -10.25 -22.12 -13.30
N LEU A 295 -9.13 -21.44 -13.59
CA LEU A 295 -8.88 -20.09 -13.12
C LEU A 295 -9.63 -19.05 -13.97
N LEU A 296 -10.33 -18.13 -13.29
CA LEU A 296 -11.25 -17.19 -13.93
C LEU A 296 -10.60 -15.83 -14.19
N PHE A 297 -10.74 -15.32 -15.42
CA PHE A 297 -10.25 -14.01 -15.81
C PHE A 297 -11.08 -12.89 -15.20
N GLU A 298 -12.40 -13.05 -15.11
CA GLU A 298 -13.32 -12.06 -14.55
C GLU A 298 -13.09 -11.84 -13.06
N ARG A 299 -12.44 -12.80 -12.38
CA ARG A 299 -11.98 -12.65 -11.00
C ARG A 299 -10.77 -11.71 -10.89
N PHE A 300 -9.97 -11.61 -11.94
CA PHE A 300 -8.85 -10.69 -12.09
C PHE A 300 -9.29 -9.33 -12.60
N LEU A 301 -9.92 -9.30 -13.77
CA LEU A 301 -10.38 -8.10 -14.44
C LEU A 301 -11.84 -8.28 -14.86
N ASN A 302 -12.73 -7.62 -14.13
CA ASN A 302 -14.17 -7.71 -14.35
C ASN A 302 -14.65 -6.56 -15.26
N PRO A 303 -15.19 -6.81 -16.48
CA PRO A 303 -15.66 -5.74 -17.35
C PRO A 303 -16.82 -4.93 -16.78
N GLU A 304 -17.61 -5.51 -15.86
CA GLU A 304 -18.72 -4.82 -15.18
C GLU A 304 -18.24 -3.89 -14.06
N ARG A 305 -16.91 -3.83 -13.79
CA ARG A 305 -16.30 -2.99 -12.77
C ARG A 305 -14.95 -2.43 -13.24
N VAL A 306 -14.84 -1.11 -13.29
CA VAL A 306 -13.53 -0.46 -13.47
C VAL A 306 -12.73 -0.59 -12.17
N SER A 307 -11.77 -1.52 -12.15
CA SER A 307 -10.76 -1.62 -11.10
C SER A 307 -9.39 -1.91 -11.68
N MET A 308 -8.34 -1.41 -11.04
CA MET A 308 -6.97 -1.67 -11.47
C MET A 308 -6.66 -3.17 -11.41
N PRO A 309 -6.13 -3.77 -12.50
CA PRO A 309 -5.51 -5.09 -12.42
C PRO A 309 -4.23 -5.02 -11.58
N ASP A 310 -4.01 -6.01 -10.71
CA ASP A 310 -2.79 -6.11 -9.88
C ASP A 310 -2.19 -7.53 -10.01
N PHE A 311 -1.01 -7.62 -10.63
CA PHE A 311 -0.31 -8.88 -10.88
C PHE A 311 0.57 -9.37 -9.71
N ASP A 312 0.79 -8.55 -8.65
CA ASP A 312 1.62 -8.88 -7.48
C ASP A 312 2.87 -9.72 -7.84
N VAL A 313 3.91 -9.10 -8.44
CA VAL A 313 5.05 -9.85 -9.00
C VAL A 313 6.13 -10.12 -7.95
N ASP A 314 6.44 -11.39 -7.75
CA ASP A 314 7.52 -11.82 -6.85
C ASP A 314 8.86 -11.89 -7.59
N PHE A 315 9.90 -11.29 -7.02
CA PHE A 315 11.29 -11.40 -7.45
C PHE A 315 12.16 -12.03 -6.37
N CYS A 316 13.33 -12.56 -6.75
CA CYS A 316 14.34 -12.88 -5.75
C CYS A 316 14.80 -11.60 -5.01
N MET A 317 15.13 -11.72 -3.73
CA MET A 317 15.50 -10.56 -2.89
C MET A 317 16.68 -9.76 -3.47
N ASP A 318 17.68 -10.45 -4.01
CA ASP A 318 18.91 -9.84 -4.51
C ASP A 318 18.74 -9.18 -5.90
N GLY A 319 17.74 -9.62 -6.67
CA GLY A 319 17.49 -9.13 -8.04
C GLY A 319 16.51 -7.96 -8.09
N ARG A 320 15.69 -7.78 -7.06
CA ARG A 320 14.64 -6.74 -7.00
C ARG A 320 15.13 -5.35 -7.36
N ASP A 321 16.22 -4.88 -6.75
CA ASP A 321 16.70 -3.51 -6.98
C ASP A 321 17.24 -3.31 -8.41
N ARG A 322 17.75 -4.37 -9.05
CA ARG A 322 18.14 -4.33 -10.47
C ARG A 322 16.93 -4.17 -11.39
N VAL A 323 15.81 -4.80 -11.06
CA VAL A 323 14.55 -4.63 -11.81
C VAL A 323 14.03 -3.20 -11.68
N ILE A 324 14.06 -2.62 -10.47
CA ILE A 324 13.68 -1.22 -10.25
C ILE A 324 14.56 -0.28 -11.10
N GLU A 325 15.85 -0.53 -11.12
CA GLU A 325 16.80 0.25 -11.91
C GLU A 325 16.52 0.15 -13.42
N HIS A 326 16.26 -1.06 -13.93
CA HIS A 326 15.87 -1.28 -15.33
C HIS A 326 14.59 -0.53 -15.71
N VAL A 327 13.57 -0.62 -14.86
CA VAL A 327 12.30 0.11 -15.05
C VAL A 327 12.55 1.62 -15.03
N ALA A 328 13.42 2.12 -14.13
CA ALA A 328 13.82 3.52 -14.10
C ALA A 328 14.59 3.96 -15.36
N GLU A 329 15.42 3.09 -15.94
CA GLU A 329 16.12 3.39 -17.20
C GLU A 329 15.19 3.37 -18.42
N THR A 330 14.21 2.47 -18.41
CA THR A 330 13.26 2.26 -19.51
C THR A 330 12.19 3.36 -19.59
N TYR A 331 11.56 3.69 -18.46
CA TYR A 331 10.47 4.68 -18.40
C TYR A 331 10.94 6.08 -17.98
N GLY A 332 12.22 6.21 -17.62
CA GLY A 332 12.86 7.45 -17.20
C GLY A 332 12.98 7.57 -15.68
N ARG A 333 14.19 7.90 -15.20
CA ARG A 333 14.52 7.91 -13.75
C ARG A 333 13.63 8.82 -12.92
N GLY A 334 13.11 9.91 -13.50
CA GLY A 334 12.20 10.82 -12.81
C GLY A 334 10.73 10.36 -12.81
N ALA A 335 10.38 9.33 -13.58
CA ALA A 335 9.04 8.79 -13.74
C ALA A 335 8.78 7.53 -12.90
N VAL A 336 9.81 7.03 -12.20
CA VAL A 336 9.74 5.82 -11.37
C VAL A 336 10.11 6.18 -9.95
N SER A 337 9.28 5.77 -8.99
CA SER A 337 9.56 5.97 -7.57
C SER A 337 9.02 4.81 -6.74
N GLN A 338 9.56 4.64 -5.53
CA GLN A 338 9.01 3.72 -4.56
C GLN A 338 7.93 4.41 -3.72
N ILE A 339 7.10 3.63 -3.03
CA ILE A 339 5.98 4.18 -2.25
C ILE A 339 6.41 4.34 -0.78
N ILE A 340 6.04 5.45 -0.14
CA ILE A 340 6.26 5.63 1.30
C ILE A 340 5.35 4.73 2.13
N THR A 341 5.81 4.37 3.32
CA THR A 341 4.96 3.77 4.36
C THR A 341 5.07 4.59 5.62
N PHE A 342 3.98 4.68 6.38
CA PHE A 342 3.96 5.37 7.64
C PHE A 342 3.95 4.38 8.80
N GLY A 343 4.98 4.45 9.65
CA GLY A 343 5.00 3.74 10.92
C GLY A 343 4.08 4.46 11.91
N THR A 344 3.03 3.79 12.37
CA THR A 344 2.09 4.32 13.37
C THR A 344 2.36 3.71 14.76
N MET A 345 1.95 4.42 15.81
CA MET A 345 2.02 3.91 17.17
C MET A 345 0.86 2.94 17.43
N ALA A 346 1.04 1.66 17.08
CA ALA A 346 0.09 0.59 17.40
C ALA A 346 -0.03 0.35 18.92
N ALA A 347 -1.12 -0.27 19.38
CA ALA A 347 -1.48 -0.47 20.80
C ALA A 347 -0.29 -0.81 21.73
N LYS A 348 0.52 -1.79 21.36
CA LYS A 348 1.68 -2.21 22.15
C LYS A 348 2.84 -1.22 22.13
N ALA A 349 3.08 -0.58 20.97
CA ALA A 349 4.13 0.42 20.81
C ALA A 349 3.78 1.71 21.55
N VAL A 350 2.53 2.17 21.45
CA VAL A 350 2.10 3.41 22.13
C VAL A 350 2.18 3.29 23.65
N ILE A 351 1.80 2.15 24.24
CA ILE A 351 1.97 1.90 25.69
C ILE A 351 3.45 2.02 26.11
N ARG A 352 4.34 1.45 25.30
CA ARG A 352 5.79 1.48 25.55
C ARG A 352 6.37 2.89 25.45
N ASP A 353 5.99 3.61 24.40
CA ASP A 353 6.49 4.95 24.13
C ASP A 353 5.98 5.97 25.15
N VAL A 354 4.68 5.92 25.50
CA VAL A 354 4.09 6.77 26.55
C VAL A 354 4.69 6.46 27.91
N GLY A 355 4.76 5.18 28.29
CA GLY A 355 5.31 4.77 29.58
C GLY A 355 6.76 5.23 29.78
N ARG A 356 7.58 5.18 28.71
CA ARG A 356 8.95 5.72 28.71
C ARG A 356 8.96 7.22 28.97
N VAL A 357 8.13 7.98 28.28
CA VAL A 357 8.09 9.45 28.41
C VAL A 357 7.58 9.89 29.78
N LEU A 358 6.64 9.15 30.37
CA LEU A 358 6.19 9.36 31.75
C LEU A 358 7.24 8.96 32.81
N GLY A 359 8.40 8.41 32.41
CA GLY A 359 9.49 8.07 33.31
C GLY A 359 9.38 6.69 33.95
N HIS A 360 8.42 5.85 33.54
CA HIS A 360 8.28 4.51 34.11
C HIS A 360 9.42 3.57 33.66
N PRO A 361 9.90 2.67 34.55
CA PRO A 361 10.87 1.65 34.17
C PRO A 361 10.33 0.68 33.13
N TYR A 362 11.21 0.18 32.24
CA TYR A 362 10.83 -0.78 31.19
C TYR A 362 10.02 -1.98 31.71
N GLY A 363 10.40 -2.54 32.87
CA GLY A 363 9.70 -3.69 33.46
C GLY A 363 8.24 -3.40 33.85
N PHE A 364 7.94 -2.19 34.30
CA PHE A 364 6.57 -1.76 34.61
C PHE A 364 5.72 -1.71 33.34
N VAL A 365 6.26 -1.08 32.29
CA VAL A 365 5.54 -0.88 31.03
C VAL A 365 5.41 -2.18 30.24
N ASP A 366 6.45 -3.03 30.25
CA ASP A 366 6.43 -4.31 29.53
C ASP A 366 5.37 -5.27 30.10
N ARG A 367 5.14 -5.25 31.42
CA ARG A 367 4.06 -6.00 32.09
C ARG A 367 2.69 -5.66 31.50
N ILE A 368 2.41 -4.38 31.28
CA ILE A 368 1.15 -3.91 30.68
C ILE A 368 1.11 -4.27 29.19
N SER A 369 2.21 -4.03 28.47
CA SER A 369 2.30 -4.28 27.02
C SER A 369 2.15 -5.77 26.63
N LYS A 370 2.43 -6.69 27.56
CA LYS A 370 2.27 -8.14 27.37
C LYS A 370 0.82 -8.62 27.49
N LEU A 371 -0.04 -7.84 28.14
CA LEU A 371 -1.48 -8.12 28.19
C LEU A 371 -2.18 -7.79 26.87
N ILE A 372 -1.54 -7.02 25.98
CA ILE A 372 -2.07 -6.76 24.64
C ILE A 372 -1.88 -8.01 23.76
N PRO A 373 -2.98 -8.61 23.25
CA PRO A 373 -2.88 -9.78 22.39
C PRO A 373 -2.12 -9.49 21.08
N LEU A 374 -1.59 -10.55 20.46
CA LEU A 374 -0.74 -10.45 19.26
C LEU A 374 -1.53 -10.49 17.95
N ASP A 375 -2.85 -10.42 18.00
CA ASP A 375 -3.69 -10.48 16.82
C ASP A 375 -3.39 -9.32 15.84
N PRO A 376 -3.32 -9.59 14.53
CA PRO A 376 -3.19 -8.53 13.53
C PRO A 376 -4.32 -7.50 13.65
N GLY A 377 -3.98 -6.20 13.62
CA GLY A 377 -4.96 -5.12 13.74
C GLY A 377 -5.58 -4.98 15.15
N MET A 378 -4.87 -5.44 16.18
CA MET A 378 -5.22 -5.22 17.59
C MET A 378 -5.18 -3.72 17.94
N THR A 379 -6.21 -3.25 18.64
CA THR A 379 -6.31 -1.90 19.19
C THR A 379 -6.44 -1.96 20.70
N LEU A 380 -6.21 -0.85 21.41
CA LEU A 380 -6.40 -0.78 22.86
C LEU A 380 -7.85 -1.14 23.25
N ALA A 381 -8.84 -0.68 22.49
CA ALA A 381 -10.25 -1.01 22.74
C ALA A 381 -10.50 -2.53 22.67
N LYS A 382 -10.04 -3.20 21.59
CA LYS A 382 -10.19 -4.66 21.44
C LYS A 382 -9.41 -5.43 22.51
N ALA A 383 -8.23 -4.94 22.89
CA ALA A 383 -7.43 -5.59 23.92
C ALA A 383 -8.16 -5.59 25.28
N PHE A 384 -8.80 -4.49 25.64
CA PHE A 384 -9.60 -4.39 26.87
C PHE A 384 -10.83 -5.31 26.87
N GLU A 385 -11.43 -5.57 25.71
CA GLU A 385 -12.51 -6.56 25.58
C GLU A 385 -12.00 -8.01 25.69
N ALA A 386 -10.82 -8.28 25.15
CA ALA A 386 -10.24 -9.63 25.09
C ALA A 386 -9.52 -10.08 26.37
N GLU A 387 -8.89 -9.16 27.11
CA GLU A 387 -8.07 -9.46 28.30
C GLU A 387 -8.58 -8.71 29.55
N PRO A 388 -9.37 -9.36 30.42
CA PRO A 388 -9.93 -8.74 31.62
C PRO A 388 -8.90 -8.20 32.62
N GLN A 389 -7.66 -8.70 32.60
CA GLN A 389 -6.59 -8.18 33.45
C GLN A 389 -6.20 -6.74 33.10
N LEU A 390 -6.41 -6.29 31.85
CA LEU A 390 -6.17 -4.89 31.47
C LEU A 390 -7.12 -3.95 32.21
N GLN A 391 -8.40 -4.29 32.25
CA GLN A 391 -9.41 -3.51 32.98
C GLN A 391 -9.10 -3.50 34.47
N THR A 392 -8.75 -4.65 35.03
CA THR A 392 -8.37 -4.76 36.45
C THR A 392 -7.15 -3.88 36.76
N ALA A 393 -6.10 -3.92 35.93
CA ALA A 393 -4.91 -3.10 36.11
C ALA A 393 -5.24 -1.60 36.00
N TYR A 394 -6.06 -1.22 35.03
CA TYR A 394 -6.52 0.16 34.83
C TYR A 394 -7.30 0.71 36.02
N ASP A 395 -8.20 -0.08 36.60
CA ASP A 395 -9.04 0.36 37.73
C ASP A 395 -8.28 0.36 39.07
N SER A 396 -7.18 -0.40 39.16
CA SER A 396 -6.45 -0.62 40.42
C SER A 396 -5.25 0.30 40.65
N ASP A 397 -4.73 0.93 39.59
CA ASP A 397 -3.46 1.67 39.62
C ASP A 397 -3.58 2.98 38.83
N GLU A 398 -3.50 4.11 39.55
CA GLU A 398 -3.62 5.45 38.96
C GLU A 398 -2.52 5.75 37.92
N GLU A 399 -1.31 5.20 38.08
CA GLU A 399 -0.23 5.35 37.09
C GLU A 399 -0.56 4.61 35.80
N VAL A 400 -1.14 3.41 35.91
CA VAL A 400 -1.60 2.64 34.75
C VAL A 400 -2.76 3.34 34.07
N GLN A 401 -3.68 3.93 34.84
CA GLN A 401 -4.79 4.70 34.31
C GLN A 401 -4.30 5.88 33.45
N ALA A 402 -3.41 6.72 34.01
CA ALA A 402 -2.85 7.87 33.31
C ALA A 402 -2.08 7.47 32.04
N LEU A 403 -1.28 6.40 32.11
CA LEU A 403 -0.55 5.85 30.97
C LEU A 403 -1.51 5.44 29.86
N ILE A 404 -2.55 4.67 30.18
CA ILE A 404 -3.49 4.13 29.19
C ILE A 404 -4.35 5.25 28.59
N ASP A 405 -4.78 6.24 29.37
CA ASP A 405 -5.56 7.36 28.84
C ASP A 405 -4.77 8.20 27.84
N MET A 406 -3.47 8.42 28.09
CA MET A 406 -2.60 9.07 27.11
C MET A 406 -2.31 8.17 25.91
N ALA A 407 -2.13 6.87 26.13
CA ALA A 407 -1.94 5.90 25.04
C ALA A 407 -3.16 5.85 24.10
N ARG A 408 -4.39 5.95 24.63
CA ARG A 408 -5.62 6.04 23.83
C ARG A 408 -5.65 7.27 22.92
N LYS A 409 -5.15 8.42 23.39
CA LYS A 409 -5.07 9.64 22.56
C LYS A 409 -4.00 9.55 21.46
N LEU A 410 -2.96 8.74 21.65
CA LEU A 410 -1.81 8.63 20.75
C LEU A 410 -1.83 7.37 19.87
N GLU A 411 -2.75 6.43 20.13
CA GLU A 411 -2.91 5.23 19.32
C GLU A 411 -3.18 5.58 17.86
N GLY A 412 -2.40 5.00 16.95
CA GLY A 412 -2.54 5.21 15.51
C GLY A 412 -1.86 6.48 14.96
N VAL A 413 -1.34 7.36 15.81
CA VAL A 413 -0.60 8.55 15.35
C VAL A 413 0.66 8.14 14.57
N THR A 414 0.88 8.78 13.43
CA THR A 414 2.07 8.59 12.59
C THR A 414 3.33 9.08 13.30
N ARG A 415 4.34 8.20 13.34
CA ARG A 415 5.60 8.41 14.05
C ARG A 415 6.76 8.68 13.09
N ASN A 416 6.88 7.89 12.03
CA ASN A 416 8.01 7.97 11.11
C ASN A 416 7.64 7.50 9.71
N ALA A 417 8.41 7.98 8.74
CA ALA A 417 8.39 7.47 7.38
C ALA A 417 9.26 6.20 7.28
N GLY A 418 8.84 5.29 6.41
CA GLY A 418 9.57 4.14 5.95
C GLY A 418 9.32 3.92 4.47
N LYS A 419 9.86 2.84 3.93
CA LYS A 419 9.79 2.50 2.51
C LYS A 419 8.93 1.26 2.33
N HIS A 420 8.00 1.28 1.36
CA HIS A 420 7.20 0.09 1.04
C HIS A 420 8.13 -1.01 0.51
N ALA A 421 8.07 -2.17 1.14
CA ALA A 421 8.99 -3.28 0.85
C ALA A 421 8.89 -3.77 -0.62
N GLY A 422 7.74 -3.58 -1.28
CA GLY A 422 7.55 -3.96 -2.67
C GLY A 422 6.99 -2.88 -3.59
N GLY A 423 6.60 -1.72 -3.08
CA GLY A 423 5.72 -0.82 -3.83
C GLY A 423 6.51 0.09 -4.74
N VAL A 424 6.33 -0.04 -6.06
CA VAL A 424 6.89 0.82 -7.08
C VAL A 424 5.76 1.45 -7.87
N VAL A 425 5.89 2.73 -8.19
CA VAL A 425 4.97 3.45 -9.08
C VAL A 425 5.70 3.89 -10.32
N ILE A 426 5.00 3.83 -11.46
CA ILE A 426 5.48 4.31 -12.74
C ILE A 426 4.47 5.34 -13.25
N SER A 427 4.91 6.59 -13.39
CA SER A 427 4.10 7.67 -13.93
C SER A 427 4.36 7.87 -15.42
N PRO A 428 3.41 8.43 -16.19
CA PRO A 428 3.62 8.78 -17.60
C PRO A 428 4.58 9.95 -17.81
N THR A 429 4.77 10.79 -16.79
CA THR A 429 5.70 11.93 -16.77
C THR A 429 6.54 11.87 -15.50
N LEU A 430 7.05 12.99 -15.00
CA LEU A 430 7.79 13.01 -13.74
C LEU A 430 6.86 12.69 -12.56
N ILE A 431 7.35 11.94 -11.58
CA ILE A 431 6.60 11.62 -10.35
C ILE A 431 6.15 12.89 -9.62
N THR A 432 6.97 13.96 -9.68
CA THR A 432 6.67 15.27 -9.09
C THR A 432 5.52 16.03 -9.77
N ASP A 433 4.99 15.55 -10.89
CA ASP A 433 3.73 16.04 -11.44
C ASP A 433 2.51 15.52 -10.64
N PHE A 434 2.68 14.44 -9.88
CA PHE A 434 1.62 13.73 -9.14
C PHE A 434 1.82 13.79 -7.63
N SER A 435 3.03 13.52 -7.14
CA SER A 435 3.36 13.47 -5.71
C SER A 435 4.73 14.12 -5.44
N PRO A 436 4.89 14.84 -4.33
CA PRO A 436 6.23 15.18 -3.83
C PRO A 436 7.02 13.93 -3.47
N LEU A 437 8.35 14.11 -3.38
CA LEU A 437 9.29 13.08 -3.00
C LEU A 437 9.82 13.30 -1.59
N TYR A 438 9.83 12.21 -0.81
CA TYR A 438 10.57 12.08 0.44
C TYR A 438 11.88 11.38 0.13
N CYS A 439 12.95 11.82 0.76
CA CYS A 439 14.26 11.15 0.73
C CYS A 439 14.76 10.98 2.17
N ASP A 440 15.72 10.08 2.35
CA ASP A 440 16.48 10.06 3.60
C ASP A 440 17.35 11.31 3.77
N ASN A 441 18.05 11.38 4.91
CA ASN A 441 18.91 12.51 5.28
C ASN A 441 20.04 12.75 4.27
N GLU A 442 20.45 11.74 3.50
CA GLU A 442 21.48 11.86 2.45
C GLU A 442 20.90 12.32 1.10
N GLY A 443 19.57 12.49 1.01
CA GLY A 443 18.87 12.81 -0.23
C GLY A 443 18.66 11.59 -1.13
N LEU A 444 18.89 10.39 -0.62
CA LEU A 444 18.80 9.12 -1.35
C LEU A 444 17.45 8.44 -1.12
N HIS A 445 17.23 7.34 -1.85
CA HIS A 445 16.04 6.49 -1.76
C HIS A 445 14.70 7.25 -1.90
N PRO A 446 14.48 7.94 -3.04
CA PRO A 446 13.27 8.73 -3.22
C PRO A 446 12.01 7.85 -3.19
N VAL A 447 11.05 8.27 -2.36
CA VAL A 447 9.71 7.67 -2.29
C VAL A 447 8.63 8.74 -2.44
N THR A 448 7.46 8.38 -2.95
CA THR A 448 6.30 9.28 -3.02
C THR A 448 5.83 9.67 -1.63
N HIS A 449 5.45 10.94 -1.39
CA HIS A 449 4.79 11.34 -0.14
C HIS A 449 3.43 10.68 0.07
N PHE A 450 2.75 10.28 -1.01
CA PHE A 450 1.52 9.52 -0.93
C PHE A 450 1.83 8.04 -0.65
N ASP A 451 1.10 7.47 0.31
CA ASP A 451 1.18 6.06 0.63
C ASP A 451 0.50 5.21 -0.46
N LYS A 452 0.44 3.88 -0.24
CA LYS A 452 -0.14 2.93 -1.19
C LYS A 452 -1.55 3.31 -1.66
N ASN A 453 -2.43 3.76 -0.76
CA ASN A 453 -3.81 4.04 -1.12
C ASN A 453 -3.93 5.41 -1.78
N ASP A 454 -3.22 6.40 -1.24
CA ASP A 454 -3.28 7.76 -1.75
C ASP A 454 -2.64 7.88 -3.14
N VAL A 455 -1.56 7.13 -3.41
CA VAL A 455 -0.88 7.16 -4.72
C VAL A 455 -1.73 6.51 -5.81
N GLU A 456 -2.45 5.43 -5.47
CA GLU A 456 -3.42 4.79 -6.36
C GLU A 456 -4.61 5.72 -6.62
N TYR A 457 -5.13 6.38 -5.57
CA TYR A 457 -6.24 7.31 -5.70
C TYR A 457 -5.85 8.58 -6.47
N ALA A 458 -4.58 8.99 -6.41
CA ALA A 458 -4.01 10.03 -7.28
C ALA A 458 -3.83 9.59 -8.74
N GLY A 459 -4.13 8.32 -9.05
CA GLY A 459 -4.21 7.80 -10.40
C GLY A 459 -2.93 7.14 -10.91
N LEU A 460 -1.90 6.99 -10.07
CA LEU A 460 -0.68 6.31 -10.46
C LEU A 460 -0.84 4.80 -10.35
N VAL A 461 -0.23 4.10 -11.29
CA VAL A 461 -0.21 2.64 -11.29
C VAL A 461 0.88 2.15 -10.36
N LYS A 462 0.48 1.25 -9.49
CA LYS A 462 1.34 0.52 -8.57
C LYS A 462 1.75 -0.82 -9.16
N PHE A 463 3.00 -1.17 -8.94
CA PHE A 463 3.56 -2.49 -9.17
C PHE A 463 4.17 -2.97 -7.86
N ASP A 464 3.73 -4.12 -7.37
CA ASP A 464 4.34 -4.75 -6.20
C ASP A 464 5.47 -5.68 -6.66
N PHE A 465 6.71 -5.32 -6.30
CA PHE A 465 7.94 -6.08 -6.49
C PHE A 465 8.35 -6.69 -5.15
N LEU A 466 7.80 -7.86 -4.85
CA LEU A 466 8.01 -8.53 -3.58
C LEU A 466 9.30 -9.36 -3.61
N GLY A 467 10.18 -9.14 -2.63
CA GLY A 467 11.39 -9.94 -2.49
C GLY A 467 11.11 -11.26 -1.77
N LEU A 468 10.99 -12.36 -2.50
CA LEU A 468 10.73 -13.68 -1.92
C LEU A 468 12.02 -14.50 -1.78
N ARG A 469 12.38 -14.82 -0.53
CA ARG A 469 13.59 -15.62 -0.23
C ARG A 469 13.55 -17.02 -0.87
N THR A 470 12.36 -17.60 -1.04
CA THR A 470 12.17 -18.91 -1.69
C THR A 470 12.75 -18.92 -3.11
N LEU A 471 12.53 -17.86 -3.89
CA LEU A 471 13.07 -17.76 -5.26
C LEU A 471 14.60 -17.69 -5.27
N THR A 472 15.19 -16.98 -4.30
CA THR A 472 16.65 -16.97 -4.11
C THR A 472 17.19 -18.37 -3.82
N ILE A 473 16.52 -19.14 -2.94
CA ILE A 473 16.91 -20.51 -2.60
C ILE A 473 16.82 -21.44 -3.83
N ILE A 474 15.72 -21.35 -4.59
CA ILE A 474 15.53 -22.13 -5.82
C ILE A 474 16.64 -21.83 -6.83
N LYS A 475 16.98 -20.54 -7.01
CA LYS A 475 18.08 -20.14 -7.90
C LYS A 475 19.40 -20.81 -7.53
N TRP A 476 19.80 -20.71 -6.26
CA TRP A 476 21.04 -21.33 -5.81
C TRP A 476 21.03 -22.84 -5.99
N ALA A 477 19.89 -23.49 -5.75
CA ALA A 477 19.72 -24.92 -6.02
C ALA A 477 19.91 -25.24 -7.50
N LEU A 478 19.26 -24.50 -8.41
CA LEU A 478 19.40 -24.66 -9.86
C LEU A 478 20.81 -24.39 -10.34
N ASP A 479 21.50 -23.37 -9.81
CA ASP A 479 22.89 -23.06 -10.15
C ASP A 479 23.81 -24.24 -9.81
N MET A 480 23.67 -24.80 -8.60
CA MET A 480 24.44 -25.98 -8.17
C MET A 480 24.12 -27.23 -8.99
N ILE A 481 22.83 -27.48 -9.27
CA ILE A 481 22.37 -28.63 -10.06
C ILE A 481 22.86 -28.51 -11.50
N ASN A 482 22.76 -27.33 -12.11
CA ASN A 482 23.14 -27.13 -13.51
C ASN A 482 24.65 -27.21 -13.75
N VAL A 483 25.48 -26.81 -12.79
CA VAL A 483 26.94 -27.09 -12.82
C VAL A 483 27.20 -28.59 -12.92
N ARG A 484 26.46 -29.39 -12.15
CA ARG A 484 26.56 -30.86 -12.21
C ARG A 484 26.03 -31.42 -13.55
N MET A 485 24.87 -30.95 -14.04
CA MET A 485 24.30 -31.42 -15.31
C MET A 485 25.23 -31.18 -16.48
N VAL A 486 25.84 -29.99 -16.56
CA VAL A 486 26.84 -29.66 -17.59
C VAL A 486 28.05 -30.59 -17.52
N ARG A 487 28.56 -30.87 -16.31
CA ARG A 487 29.68 -31.82 -16.12
C ARG A 487 29.33 -33.25 -16.55
N GLU A 488 28.07 -33.65 -16.41
CA GLU A 488 27.56 -34.96 -16.82
C GLU A 488 27.08 -35.00 -18.29
N GLY A 489 27.18 -33.90 -19.04
CA GLY A 489 26.72 -33.82 -20.43
C GLY A 489 25.19 -33.88 -20.60
N LYS A 490 24.43 -33.54 -19.55
CA LYS A 490 22.96 -33.54 -19.52
C LYS A 490 22.40 -32.15 -19.77
N PRO A 491 21.15 -32.03 -20.28
CA PRO A 491 20.48 -30.73 -20.38
C PRO A 491 20.35 -30.05 -19.02
N ARG A 492 20.30 -28.72 -19.04
CA ARG A 492 20.04 -27.93 -17.84
C ARG A 492 18.62 -28.20 -17.35
N VAL A 493 18.43 -28.15 -16.04
CA VAL A 493 17.12 -28.20 -15.40
C VAL A 493 16.46 -26.84 -15.55
N ASP A 494 15.25 -26.84 -16.11
CA ASP A 494 14.33 -25.72 -16.14
C ASP A 494 13.20 -25.99 -15.13
N ILE A 495 13.06 -25.10 -14.14
CA ILE A 495 12.07 -25.25 -13.07
C ILE A 495 10.64 -25.09 -13.58
N ALA A 496 10.42 -24.31 -14.64
CA ALA A 496 9.08 -24.07 -15.19
C ALA A 496 8.58 -25.27 -16.03
N ALA A 497 9.48 -26.18 -16.41
CA ALA A 497 9.17 -27.33 -17.26
C ALA A 497 9.03 -28.65 -16.49
N ILE A 498 9.02 -28.61 -15.15
CA ILE A 498 8.89 -29.82 -14.33
C ILE A 498 7.46 -30.40 -14.42
N PRO A 499 7.31 -31.74 -14.34
CA PRO A 499 5.98 -32.36 -14.22
C PRO A 499 5.34 -32.00 -12.87
N LEU A 500 4.02 -31.80 -12.88
CA LEU A 500 3.24 -31.48 -11.68
C LEU A 500 2.68 -32.73 -10.98
N ASP A 501 2.88 -33.91 -11.56
CA ASP A 501 2.39 -35.22 -11.12
C ASP A 501 3.53 -36.17 -10.68
N ASP A 502 4.70 -35.62 -10.30
CA ASP A 502 5.89 -36.40 -9.92
C ASP A 502 5.67 -37.26 -8.65
N PRO A 503 5.68 -38.61 -8.75
CA PRO A 503 5.39 -39.47 -7.61
C PRO A 503 6.39 -39.33 -6.44
N GLU A 504 7.67 -39.10 -6.72
CA GLU A 504 8.69 -38.99 -5.67
C GLU A 504 8.47 -37.74 -4.80
N SER A 505 8.08 -36.63 -5.43
CA SER A 505 7.71 -35.39 -4.74
C SER A 505 6.49 -35.57 -3.83
N PHE A 506 5.44 -36.25 -4.32
CA PHE A 506 4.24 -36.54 -3.51
C PHE A 506 4.52 -37.52 -2.37
N GLU A 507 5.38 -38.53 -2.55
CA GLU A 507 5.74 -39.45 -1.47
C GLU A 507 6.57 -38.77 -0.37
N LEU A 508 7.40 -37.77 -0.70
CA LEU A 508 8.02 -36.91 0.31
C LEU A 508 6.97 -36.08 1.07
N LEU A 509 6.02 -35.50 0.33
CA LEU A 509 4.94 -34.69 0.92
C LEU A 509 4.05 -35.53 1.85
N LYS A 510 3.61 -36.72 1.44
CA LYS A 510 2.78 -37.65 2.25
C LYS A 510 3.45 -38.08 3.55
N ARG A 511 4.78 -38.16 3.58
CA ARG A 511 5.58 -38.39 4.81
C ARG A 511 5.66 -37.17 5.72
N ALA A 512 5.14 -36.02 5.28
CA ALA A 512 5.19 -34.71 5.93
C ALA A 512 6.61 -34.24 6.24
N GLU A 513 7.56 -34.57 5.36
CA GLU A 513 8.95 -34.16 5.42
C GLU A 513 9.14 -32.72 4.85
N THR A 514 8.23 -31.80 5.20
CA THR A 514 8.11 -30.47 4.58
C THR A 514 8.97 -29.37 5.22
N THR A 515 10.04 -29.74 5.93
CA THR A 515 10.99 -28.73 6.43
C THR A 515 11.68 -28.06 5.24
N ALA A 516 11.65 -26.73 5.18
CA ALA A 516 12.12 -25.92 4.04
C ALA A 516 11.31 -26.10 2.73
N VAL A 517 10.13 -26.72 2.78
CA VAL A 517 9.15 -26.69 1.68
C VAL A 517 8.26 -25.47 1.90
N PHE A 518 8.29 -24.54 0.95
CA PHE A 518 7.61 -23.25 1.04
C PHE A 518 6.12 -23.41 1.37
N GLN A 519 5.60 -22.54 2.27
CA GLN A 519 4.24 -22.56 2.84
C GLN A 519 3.87 -23.77 3.70
N LEU A 520 4.54 -24.92 3.55
CA LEU A 520 4.11 -26.19 4.14
C LEU A 520 4.89 -26.61 5.40
N GLU A 521 5.69 -25.72 5.97
CA GLU A 521 6.65 -26.05 7.04
C GLU A 521 6.06 -26.12 8.46
N SER A 522 4.92 -25.47 8.70
CA SER A 522 4.37 -25.30 10.04
C SER A 522 3.93 -26.64 10.65
N ARG A 523 3.97 -26.75 11.98
CA ARG A 523 3.57 -27.98 12.68
C ARG A 523 2.13 -28.39 12.35
N GLY A 524 1.19 -27.44 12.41
CA GLY A 524 -0.21 -27.72 12.11
C GLY A 524 -0.41 -28.13 10.64
N MET A 525 0.34 -27.52 9.72
CA MET A 525 0.28 -27.91 8.31
C MET A 525 0.83 -29.32 8.08
N LYS A 526 1.93 -29.69 8.74
CA LYS A 526 2.46 -31.06 8.71
C LYS A 526 1.45 -32.09 9.22
N ASP A 527 0.73 -31.77 10.29
CA ASP A 527 -0.32 -32.64 10.82
C ASP A 527 -1.50 -32.76 9.82
N LEU A 528 -1.87 -31.66 9.16
CA LEU A 528 -2.89 -31.67 8.11
C LEU A 528 -2.48 -32.54 6.91
N ILE A 529 -1.25 -32.39 6.41
CA ILE A 529 -0.69 -33.18 5.30
C ILE A 529 -0.74 -34.68 5.61
N LYS A 530 -0.35 -35.08 6.82
CA LYS A 530 -0.41 -36.50 7.24
C LYS A 530 -1.83 -37.06 7.18
N ARG A 531 -2.83 -36.25 7.53
CA ARG A 531 -4.23 -36.68 7.50
C ARG A 531 -4.80 -36.67 6.08
N LEU A 532 -4.44 -35.67 5.27
CA LEU A 532 -4.96 -35.48 3.92
C LEU A 532 -4.36 -36.46 2.90
N GLN A 533 -3.08 -36.82 3.03
CA GLN A 533 -2.36 -37.64 2.06
C GLN A 533 -2.48 -37.06 0.62
N PRO A 534 -1.91 -35.87 0.36
CA PRO A 534 -1.98 -35.24 -0.96
C PRO A 534 -1.27 -36.10 -2.03
N ASP A 535 -1.92 -36.30 -3.17
CA ASP A 535 -1.43 -37.15 -4.28
C ASP A 535 -1.57 -36.51 -5.66
N CYS A 536 -2.13 -35.30 -5.75
CA CYS A 536 -2.08 -34.45 -6.94
C CYS A 536 -1.82 -32.98 -6.57
N PHE A 537 -1.58 -32.13 -7.58
CA PHE A 537 -1.21 -30.73 -7.35
C PHE A 537 -2.38 -29.92 -6.76
N GLU A 538 -3.62 -30.27 -7.14
CA GLU A 538 -4.85 -29.66 -6.64
C GLU A 538 -4.99 -29.79 -5.11
N ASP A 539 -4.50 -30.90 -4.53
CA ASP A 539 -4.47 -31.05 -3.08
C ASP A 539 -3.53 -30.05 -2.40
N ILE A 540 -2.43 -29.68 -3.04
CA ILE A 540 -1.49 -28.69 -2.51
C ILE A 540 -2.17 -27.32 -2.48
N ILE A 541 -2.93 -26.98 -3.53
CA ILE A 541 -3.76 -25.78 -3.58
C ILE A 541 -4.79 -25.82 -2.44
N ALA A 542 -5.47 -26.96 -2.26
CA ALA A 542 -6.46 -27.16 -1.21
C ALA A 542 -5.87 -27.07 0.20
N LEU A 543 -4.67 -27.60 0.45
CA LEU A 543 -4.00 -27.54 1.76
C LEU A 543 -3.88 -26.10 2.28
N VAL A 544 -3.45 -25.18 1.42
CA VAL A 544 -3.27 -23.77 1.79
C VAL A 544 -4.62 -23.06 2.02
N ALA A 545 -5.67 -23.47 1.30
CA ALA A 545 -7.03 -22.97 1.51
C ALA A 545 -7.66 -23.51 2.82
N LEU A 546 -7.48 -24.80 3.10
CA LEU A 546 -8.01 -25.50 4.27
C LEU A 546 -7.30 -25.11 5.57
N PHE A 547 -6.01 -24.78 5.54
CA PHE A 547 -5.24 -24.40 6.72
C PHE A 547 -5.47 -22.94 7.13
N ARG A 548 -6.74 -22.58 7.33
CA ARG A 548 -7.19 -21.27 7.80
C ARG A 548 -8.11 -21.43 9.02
N PRO A 549 -8.20 -20.44 9.92
CA PRO A 549 -9.00 -20.56 11.14
C PRO A 549 -10.47 -20.93 10.88
N GLY A 550 -11.11 -20.38 9.84
CA GLY A 550 -12.50 -20.66 9.50
C GLY A 550 -12.74 -22.14 9.16
N PRO A 551 -12.13 -22.68 8.09
CA PRO A 551 -12.28 -24.08 7.72
C PRO A 551 -11.90 -25.08 8.83
N LEU A 552 -10.85 -24.78 9.61
CA LEU A 552 -10.42 -25.63 10.73
C LEU A 552 -11.46 -25.69 11.86
N GLN A 553 -12.24 -24.63 12.08
CA GLN A 553 -13.23 -24.56 13.15
C GLN A 553 -14.63 -25.06 12.73
N SER A 554 -14.93 -25.07 11.43
CA SER A 554 -16.25 -25.47 10.92
C SER A 554 -16.41 -26.97 10.67
N GLY A 555 -15.34 -27.77 10.81
CA GLY A 555 -15.33 -29.19 10.44
C GLY A 555 -15.18 -29.45 8.94
N MET A 556 -15.07 -28.39 8.12
CA MET A 556 -14.90 -28.49 6.66
C MET A 556 -13.65 -29.30 6.27
N VAL A 557 -12.57 -29.14 7.03
CA VAL A 557 -11.32 -29.90 6.82
C VAL A 557 -11.54 -31.40 7.00
N ASP A 558 -12.33 -31.80 7.98
CA ASP A 558 -12.58 -33.22 8.26
C ASP A 558 -13.41 -33.84 7.13
N ASN A 559 -14.47 -33.16 6.70
CA ASN A 559 -15.30 -33.60 5.56
C ASN A 559 -14.49 -33.73 4.27
N PHE A 560 -13.59 -32.78 3.98
CA PHE A 560 -12.72 -32.84 2.79
C PHE A 560 -11.87 -34.12 2.81
N ILE A 561 -11.22 -34.40 3.95
CA ILE A 561 -10.36 -35.56 4.11
C ILE A 561 -11.17 -36.86 4.08
N ASP A 562 -12.37 -36.87 4.66
CA ASP A 562 -13.24 -38.05 4.72
C ASP A 562 -13.82 -38.39 3.35
N ARG A 563 -14.28 -37.40 2.59
CA ARG A 563 -14.74 -37.59 1.20
C ARG A 563 -13.62 -38.06 0.29
N LYS A 564 -12.43 -37.46 0.40
CA LYS A 564 -11.24 -37.87 -0.36
C LYS A 564 -10.91 -39.35 -0.15
N HIS A 565 -10.95 -39.82 1.10
CA HIS A 565 -10.61 -41.19 1.44
C HIS A 565 -11.80 -42.17 1.36
N GLY A 566 -12.96 -41.73 0.85
CA GLY A 566 -14.16 -42.56 0.74
C GLY A 566 -14.78 -42.97 2.08
N ARG A 567 -14.50 -42.24 3.15
CA ARG A 567 -15.16 -42.41 4.47
C ARG A 567 -16.51 -41.70 4.53
N GLU A 568 -16.71 -40.70 3.67
CA GLU A 568 -17.97 -40.01 3.41
C GLU A 568 -18.25 -40.06 1.89
N GLU A 569 -19.53 -40.14 1.51
CA GLU A 569 -19.94 -40.11 0.11
C GLU A 569 -19.81 -38.68 -0.46
N VAL A 570 -19.23 -38.54 -1.65
CA VAL A 570 -19.07 -37.25 -2.31
C VAL A 570 -20.45 -36.73 -2.76
N SER A 571 -20.82 -35.55 -2.28
CA SER A 571 -22.05 -34.83 -2.66
C SER A 571 -21.70 -33.46 -3.24
N TYR A 572 -22.56 -32.88 -4.08
CA TYR A 572 -22.24 -31.65 -4.82
C TYR A 572 -23.18 -30.47 -4.51
N PRO A 573 -23.00 -29.73 -3.40
CA PRO A 573 -21.99 -29.92 -2.33
C PRO A 573 -22.46 -30.73 -1.12
N ASP A 574 -23.78 -30.86 -0.95
CA ASP A 574 -24.42 -31.40 0.24
C ASP A 574 -25.35 -32.58 -0.11
N ALA A 575 -25.58 -33.49 0.83
CA ALA A 575 -26.39 -34.68 0.59
C ALA A 575 -27.85 -34.34 0.22
N GLU A 576 -28.43 -33.32 0.85
CA GLU A 576 -29.81 -32.88 0.59
C GLU A 576 -29.87 -31.81 -0.51
N TYR A 577 -28.92 -30.88 -0.51
CA TYR A 577 -28.92 -29.72 -1.41
C TYR A 577 -27.81 -29.83 -2.46
N GLN A 578 -28.00 -30.71 -3.44
CA GLN A 578 -27.06 -30.91 -4.54
C GLN A 578 -27.73 -30.89 -5.91
N HIS A 579 -26.93 -30.63 -6.94
CA HIS A 579 -27.36 -30.69 -8.33
C HIS A 579 -26.24 -31.22 -9.23
N GLU A 580 -26.56 -32.13 -10.15
CA GLU A 580 -25.56 -32.82 -11.00
C GLU A 580 -24.73 -31.85 -11.85
N SER A 581 -25.29 -30.71 -12.23
CA SER A 581 -24.56 -29.68 -13.01
C SER A 581 -23.39 -29.06 -12.23
N LEU A 582 -23.32 -29.22 -10.91
CA LEU A 582 -22.21 -28.72 -10.08
C LEU A 582 -21.04 -29.69 -10.03
N LYS A 583 -21.23 -30.94 -10.48
CA LYS A 583 -20.18 -31.95 -10.42
C LYS A 583 -18.87 -31.48 -11.08
N PRO A 584 -18.85 -30.94 -12.31
CA PRO A 584 -17.60 -30.50 -12.93
C PRO A 584 -16.86 -29.40 -12.14
N ILE A 585 -17.59 -28.56 -11.41
CA ILE A 585 -17.03 -27.42 -10.65
C ILE A 585 -16.41 -27.89 -9.32
N LEU A 586 -17.04 -28.88 -8.68
CA LEU A 586 -16.72 -29.29 -7.32
C LEU A 586 -16.00 -30.64 -7.24
N GLU A 587 -15.83 -31.34 -8.36
CA GLU A 587 -15.09 -32.62 -8.42
C GLU A 587 -13.64 -32.50 -7.92
N PRO A 588 -12.85 -31.47 -8.30
CA PRO A 588 -11.48 -31.31 -7.80
C PRO A 588 -11.38 -31.08 -6.29
N THR A 589 -12.47 -30.68 -5.64
CA THR A 589 -12.54 -30.41 -4.19
C THR A 589 -13.44 -31.39 -3.46
N TYR A 590 -13.70 -32.56 -4.06
CA TYR A 590 -14.51 -33.63 -3.48
C TYR A 590 -15.90 -33.15 -3.03
N GLY A 591 -16.52 -32.26 -3.79
CA GLY A 591 -17.84 -31.72 -3.49
C GLY A 591 -17.86 -30.55 -2.51
N ILE A 592 -16.72 -30.15 -1.93
CA ILE A 592 -16.66 -29.04 -0.98
C ILE A 592 -16.45 -27.72 -1.73
N ILE A 593 -17.24 -26.69 -1.42
CA ILE A 593 -17.02 -25.33 -1.94
C ILE A 593 -15.83 -24.73 -1.18
N LEU A 594 -14.66 -24.74 -1.81
CA LEU A 594 -13.40 -24.30 -1.18
C LEU A 594 -12.88 -22.99 -1.76
N TYR A 595 -13.12 -22.75 -3.06
CA TYR A 595 -12.57 -21.60 -3.79
C TYR A 595 -13.64 -20.55 -4.09
N GLN A 596 -13.19 -19.30 -4.26
CA GLN A 596 -14.08 -18.19 -4.63
C GLN A 596 -14.60 -18.34 -6.06
N GLU A 597 -13.78 -18.89 -6.93
CA GLU A 597 -14.05 -19.21 -8.32
C GLU A 597 -15.19 -20.24 -8.42
N GLN A 598 -15.23 -21.22 -7.52
CA GLN A 598 -16.32 -22.19 -7.44
C GLN A 598 -17.65 -21.52 -7.10
N VAL A 599 -17.67 -20.56 -6.17
CA VAL A 599 -18.87 -19.77 -5.85
C VAL A 599 -19.37 -19.03 -7.11
N MET A 600 -18.45 -18.47 -7.89
CA MET A 600 -18.79 -17.76 -9.12
C MET A 600 -19.35 -18.71 -10.20
N GLN A 601 -18.71 -19.86 -10.41
CA GLN A 601 -19.16 -20.88 -11.38
C GLN A 601 -20.50 -21.50 -10.98
N ILE A 602 -20.75 -21.71 -9.68
CA ILE A 602 -22.06 -22.19 -9.19
C ILE A 602 -23.15 -21.19 -9.57
N ALA A 603 -22.93 -19.90 -9.34
CA ALA A 603 -23.89 -18.85 -9.71
C ALA A 603 -24.11 -18.77 -11.24
N GLN A 604 -23.04 -18.93 -12.03
CA GLN A 604 -23.13 -18.99 -13.49
C GLN A 604 -23.99 -20.17 -13.96
N VAL A 605 -23.71 -21.38 -13.47
CA VAL A 605 -24.35 -22.61 -13.96
C VAL A 605 -25.77 -22.78 -13.43
N LEU A 606 -26.03 -22.51 -12.15
CA LEU A 606 -27.37 -22.70 -11.57
C LEU A 606 -28.32 -21.53 -11.82
N ALA A 607 -27.80 -20.29 -11.83
CA ALA A 607 -28.64 -19.09 -11.87
C ALA A 607 -28.44 -18.25 -13.15
N GLY A 608 -27.59 -18.69 -14.08
CA GLY A 608 -27.39 -18.03 -15.37
C GLY A 608 -26.68 -16.68 -15.28
N TYR A 609 -25.90 -16.44 -14.22
CA TYR A 609 -25.11 -15.22 -14.08
C TYR A 609 -24.03 -15.13 -15.16
N THR A 610 -23.68 -13.92 -15.58
CA THR A 610 -22.38 -13.66 -16.21
C THR A 610 -21.28 -13.88 -15.17
N LEU A 611 -20.06 -14.26 -15.58
CA LEU A 611 -18.95 -14.40 -14.64
C LEU A 611 -18.61 -13.05 -13.96
N GLY A 612 -18.79 -11.93 -14.66
CA GLY A 612 -18.68 -10.58 -14.09
C GLY A 612 -19.72 -10.32 -12.98
N GLY A 613 -20.99 -10.64 -13.24
CA GLY A 613 -22.06 -10.53 -12.23
C GLY A 613 -21.87 -11.49 -11.06
N ALA A 614 -21.29 -12.67 -11.30
CA ALA A 614 -20.96 -13.64 -10.26
C ALA A 614 -19.85 -13.13 -9.32
N ASP A 615 -18.86 -12.41 -9.85
CA ASP A 615 -17.84 -11.73 -9.02
C ASP A 615 -18.46 -10.64 -8.12
N LEU A 616 -19.44 -9.88 -8.64
CA LEU A 616 -20.19 -8.89 -7.87
C LEU A 616 -20.99 -9.55 -6.74
N LEU A 617 -21.65 -10.68 -7.02
CA LEU A 617 -22.37 -11.47 -6.00
C LEU A 617 -21.44 -11.93 -4.88
N ARG A 618 -20.28 -12.48 -5.22
CA ARG A 618 -19.24 -12.91 -4.26
C ARG A 618 -18.80 -11.75 -3.36
N ARG A 619 -18.60 -10.55 -3.91
CA ARG A 619 -18.24 -9.36 -3.11
C ARG A 619 -19.36 -8.95 -2.17
N ALA A 620 -20.61 -8.96 -2.64
CA ALA A 620 -21.78 -8.65 -1.80
C ALA A 620 -21.89 -9.62 -0.60
N MET A 621 -21.53 -10.90 -0.78
CA MET A 621 -21.44 -11.86 0.33
C MET A 621 -20.33 -11.47 1.34
N GLY A 622 -19.21 -10.93 0.86
CA GLY A 622 -18.06 -10.54 1.69
C GLY A 622 -18.26 -9.24 2.48
N GLU A 623 -18.98 -8.25 1.92
CA GLU A 623 -19.18 -6.95 2.55
C GLU A 623 -20.15 -7.00 3.75
N LYS A 624 -20.96 -8.06 3.88
CA LYS A 624 -21.96 -8.25 4.96
C LYS A 624 -22.83 -6.99 5.22
N GLU A 625 -23.00 -6.12 4.22
CA GLU A 625 -23.85 -4.94 4.35
C GLU A 625 -25.32 -5.36 4.29
N THR A 626 -26.02 -5.22 5.42
CA THR A 626 -27.46 -5.39 5.50
C THR A 626 -28.18 -4.20 4.83
N ARG A 627 -28.29 -4.22 3.51
CA ARG A 627 -29.20 -3.32 2.76
C ARG A 627 -30.20 -4.14 1.96
N GLY A 628 -31.37 -4.38 2.57
CA GLY A 628 -32.51 -5.07 1.97
C GLY A 628 -33.09 -6.13 2.90
N ASN A 629 -34.42 -6.28 2.90
CA ASN A 629 -35.19 -7.24 3.74
C ASN A 629 -34.96 -8.72 3.36
N GLY A 630 -33.73 -9.19 3.48
CA GLY A 630 -33.39 -10.60 3.36
C GLY A 630 -32.22 -10.90 4.29
N LYS A 631 -32.48 -11.63 5.38
CA LYS A 631 -31.42 -12.26 6.17
C LYS A 631 -30.75 -13.32 5.30
N ALA A 632 -29.77 -12.91 4.52
CA ALA A 632 -28.86 -13.79 3.82
C ALA A 632 -27.55 -13.82 4.63
N ALA A 633 -27.58 -14.52 5.76
CA ALA A 633 -26.36 -14.93 6.45
C ALA A 633 -25.75 -16.08 5.64
N PHE A 634 -25.06 -15.76 4.55
CA PHE A 634 -24.19 -16.73 3.88
C PHE A 634 -22.85 -16.71 4.60
N CYS A 635 -22.70 -17.60 5.59
CA CYS A 635 -21.39 -18.03 6.04
C CYS A 635 -20.87 -19.06 5.05
N VAL A 636 -19.75 -18.76 4.41
CA VAL A 636 -18.89 -19.77 3.75
C VAL A 636 -18.10 -20.49 4.82
#